data_AF-A0A6A7A0D4-F1
#
_entry.id   AF-A0A6A7A0D4-F1
#
_cell.length_a   1.000
_cell.length_b   1.000
_cell.length_c   1.000
_cell.angle_alpha   90.00
_cell.angle_beta   90.00
_cell.angle_gamma   90.00
#
_symmetry.space_group_name_H-M   'P 1'
#
loop_
_entity.id
_entity.type
_entity.pdbx_description
1 polymer ?
#
loop_
_entity_poly.entity_id
_entity_poly.type
_entity_poly.pdbx_seq_one_letter_code
_entity_poly.pdbx_strand_id
1 'polypeptide(L)'
;MKSSTVMKAASLLSPLFAPVVLAQTKYTHPGTGIEFWKQTIGEESTAGGLEWGYALPAAPTGNNTDYIGYLKGSLEAGRQGWSGISHGGGMPNSLLLVAWPEASDIKTKFVWAPGYVNPEDYSGVATLTQIDHSVSDTHFELVYKCEGCWAWNQAGADGSQLPTADREVQVIGWAQHNQIFSGSWSFHNKGQSQFGITVAEARNAKYAEWAKLGPVPSGTPVPTPSGTPVPTPTPTPPPACSPAPTESYDYIVIGGGAGGIPVADKLSESGKSVLLLEKGPPSLARFGGTMGPAWVTSNNLTRFDVPGLCNQIWVDSAGVACTDIDQMAGCVLGGGAAVNAALWWKPVDVDFDYNFPTGWKSADVKGAIDRVFKRIPGTDTPSVDGKRYKQEGFDVLSGALGADGWKSVVANDQQNQKNRVYSHSPFMYENGQRQGPLGAYLPVALARKNFKLLTNTMARRVVRTGGKATGVELEGGCGTAKLNPGGRVILSGGAFGSSKLLFRSGIGPKDQLTVVKNSAVDGASFIKEADWINLPVGQNLNDHVNTDLVIKHPNISFYDFYEAWNTPNEADKNLYLSKRSGILAQSAPNIGPLAWEVIKGADGIDRQLQWTARVEGPGANDTHHLTISQYLGRGTTSRGSLGINGALNIVVTKAPYLQSDGDTAAVVAGIKSMMTAIRKNPVIEFQVPAANQTVEAYVASLPKTAGARRANHWIGTAKIGSDSGLTGGTAVVDLNTQVYGTENIHVVDASIFPGMVTTNPTSYIVVVAEHAAAKILALGNSSGGGSSSSGAGKPTSSAKSTSAAKPTSVKTSNTPVPPKSSTAPVKSSAVPVKSSAKPATPTPTKAPVPAWSQCGGTGYTGSTTCVTGYKCVVNNAYFSQCVPN
;
A
#
# COMPACT_ATOMS: atom_id res chain seq x y z
N MET A 1 -39.70 -29.00 4.18
CA MET A 1 -38.78 -28.35 3.22
C MET A 1 -38.09 -27.20 3.96
N LYS A 2 -36.79 -26.96 3.73
CA LYS A 2 -36.04 -25.85 4.34
C LYS A 2 -35.29 -25.12 3.22
N SER A 3 -35.71 -23.91 2.86
CA SER A 3 -35.05 -23.11 1.85
C SER A 3 -33.81 -22.45 2.47
N SER A 4 -32.63 -22.80 1.96
CA SER A 4 -31.36 -22.17 2.34
C SER A 4 -31.05 -21.02 1.38
N THR A 5 -31.28 -19.78 1.82
CA THR A 5 -30.94 -18.58 1.04
C THR A 5 -29.44 -18.38 1.03
N VAL A 6 -28.77 -18.77 -0.06
CA VAL A 6 -27.32 -18.60 -0.25
C VAL A 6 -27.03 -17.17 -0.67
N MET A 7 -26.49 -16.35 0.24
CA MET A 7 -25.88 -15.07 -0.13
C MET A 7 -24.49 -15.34 -0.73
N LYS A 8 -24.22 -14.79 -1.92
CA LYS A 8 -22.90 -14.80 -2.56
C LYS A 8 -22.32 -13.39 -2.56
N ALA A 9 -21.05 -13.26 -2.20
CA ALA A 9 -20.37 -11.97 -2.18
C ALA A 9 -19.81 -11.64 -3.57
N ALA A 10 -20.15 -10.46 -4.12
CA ALA A 10 -19.43 -9.91 -5.27
C ALA A 10 -17.97 -9.61 -4.89
N SER A 11 -17.03 -9.77 -5.82
CA SER A 11 -15.62 -9.49 -5.53
C SER A 11 -15.37 -8.00 -5.33
N LEU A 12 -14.50 -7.68 -4.38
CA LEU A 12 -14.11 -6.33 -3.99
C LEU A 12 -12.65 -6.00 -4.34
N LEU A 13 -11.99 -6.85 -5.13
CA LEU A 13 -10.54 -6.76 -5.37
C LEU A 13 -10.14 -5.78 -6.48
N SER A 14 -11.06 -5.48 -7.39
CA SER A 14 -10.98 -4.29 -8.24
C SER A 14 -12.05 -3.31 -7.81
N PRO A 15 -11.75 -2.00 -7.77
CA PRO A 15 -12.74 -1.00 -8.13
C PRO A 15 -12.97 -1.16 -9.63
N LEU A 16 -13.71 -2.21 -10.03
CA LEU A 16 -14.09 -2.44 -11.40
C LEU A 16 -15.21 -1.44 -11.73
N PHE A 17 -14.79 -0.20 -11.95
CA PHE A 17 -15.27 0.53 -13.10
C PHE A 17 -14.91 -0.32 -14.35
N ALA A 18 -15.74 -1.33 -14.62
CA ALA A 18 -16.37 -1.33 -15.93
C ALA A 18 -16.83 0.13 -16.13
N PRO A 19 -16.22 0.88 -17.05
CA PRO A 19 -16.56 2.29 -17.19
C PRO A 19 -18.03 2.28 -17.60
N VAL A 20 -18.91 2.75 -16.71
CA VAL A 20 -20.34 2.86 -17.00
C VAL A 20 -20.51 4.09 -17.88
N VAL A 21 -19.98 3.95 -19.10
CA VAL A 21 -20.05 4.91 -20.19
C VAL A 21 -21.53 5.08 -20.49
N LEU A 22 -22.10 6.14 -19.91
CA LEU A 22 -23.49 6.57 -20.08
C LEU A 22 -24.54 5.71 -19.34
N ALA A 23 -24.41 5.62 -18.00
CA ALA A 23 -25.59 5.55 -17.11
C ALA A 23 -25.73 6.81 -16.20
N GLN A 24 -25.07 7.90 -16.60
CA GLN A 24 -25.32 9.24 -16.06
C GLN A 24 -26.32 9.96 -16.96
N THR A 25 -27.42 10.42 -16.37
CA THR A 25 -28.58 10.95 -17.10
C THR A 25 -29.21 12.12 -16.36
N LYS A 26 -29.88 13.01 -17.10
CA LYS A 26 -30.81 13.98 -16.51
C LYS A 26 -32.08 13.24 -16.10
N TYR A 27 -32.45 13.38 -14.83
CA TYR A 27 -33.66 12.79 -14.26
C TYR A 27 -34.49 13.87 -13.57
N THR A 28 -35.69 14.13 -14.09
CA THR A 28 -36.65 15.05 -13.45
C THR A 28 -37.54 14.25 -12.51
N HIS A 29 -37.41 14.46 -11.21
CA HIS A 29 -38.20 13.74 -10.21
C HIS A 29 -39.68 14.18 -10.28
N PRO A 30 -40.64 13.26 -10.49
CA PRO A 30 -42.01 13.60 -10.86
C PRO A 30 -42.81 14.29 -9.75
N GLY A 31 -42.53 13.99 -8.48
CA GLY A 31 -43.22 14.61 -7.33
C GLY A 31 -42.81 16.06 -7.07
N THR A 32 -41.59 16.46 -7.47
CA THR A 32 -40.99 17.75 -7.08
C THR A 32 -40.57 18.64 -8.25
N GLY A 33 -40.49 18.11 -9.48
CA GLY A 33 -40.04 18.85 -10.66
C GLY A 33 -38.56 19.24 -10.64
N ILE A 34 -37.76 18.67 -9.73
CA ILE A 34 -36.31 18.90 -9.62
C ILE A 34 -35.59 18.03 -10.66
N GLU A 35 -34.70 18.64 -11.44
CA GLU A 35 -33.84 17.93 -12.38
C GLU A 35 -32.49 17.62 -11.71
N PHE A 36 -32.16 16.33 -11.63
CA PHE A 36 -30.91 15.80 -11.10
C PHE A 36 -30.00 15.31 -12.24
N TRP A 37 -28.69 15.46 -12.08
CA TRP A 37 -27.74 14.60 -12.78
C TRP A 37 -27.57 13.33 -11.96
N LYS A 38 -28.00 12.19 -12.52
CA LYS A 38 -28.22 10.92 -11.81
C LYS A 38 -27.37 9.80 -12.38
N GLN A 39 -26.61 9.13 -11.52
CA GLN A 39 -25.98 7.83 -11.79
C GLN A 39 -26.96 6.71 -11.43
N THR A 40 -27.22 5.80 -12.37
CA THR A 40 -27.86 4.50 -12.09
C THR A 40 -26.79 3.41 -11.94
N ILE A 41 -27.00 2.48 -11.01
CA ILE A 41 -26.19 1.30 -10.73
C ILE A 41 -27.13 0.09 -10.84
N GLY A 42 -26.81 -0.87 -11.71
CA GLY A 42 -27.73 -1.94 -12.07
C GLY A 42 -27.68 -3.16 -11.15
N GLU A 43 -28.52 -4.14 -11.46
CA GLU A 43 -28.66 -5.39 -10.70
C GLU A 43 -27.41 -6.27 -10.74
N GLU A 44 -26.58 -6.12 -11.77
CA GLU A 44 -25.26 -6.77 -11.89
C GLU A 44 -24.27 -6.33 -10.80
N SER A 45 -24.45 -5.11 -10.27
CA SER A 45 -23.61 -4.49 -9.25
C SER A 45 -24.20 -4.62 -7.83
N THR A 46 -25.52 -4.63 -7.70
CA THR A 46 -26.25 -4.80 -6.42
C THR A 46 -27.70 -5.20 -6.69
N ALA A 47 -28.19 -6.27 -6.07
CA ALA A 47 -29.54 -6.81 -6.35
C ALA A 47 -30.65 -5.77 -6.09
N GLY A 48 -31.52 -5.52 -7.08
CA GLY A 48 -32.53 -4.45 -7.04
C GLY A 48 -32.02 -3.04 -7.37
N GLY A 49 -30.74 -2.89 -7.72
CA GLY A 49 -30.11 -1.65 -8.16
C GLY A 49 -29.88 -0.60 -7.06
N LEU A 50 -29.26 0.52 -7.45
CA LEU A 50 -29.19 1.76 -6.68
C LEU A 50 -29.24 2.93 -7.67
N GLU A 51 -29.86 4.04 -7.30
CA GLU A 51 -29.66 5.30 -8.02
C GLU A 51 -29.28 6.43 -7.06
N TRP A 52 -28.34 7.28 -7.48
CA TRP A 52 -28.00 8.49 -6.76
C TRP A 52 -27.84 9.65 -7.75
N GLY A 53 -28.39 10.81 -7.41
CA GLY A 53 -28.27 12.00 -8.23
C GLY A 53 -28.19 13.27 -7.40
N TYR A 54 -27.76 14.34 -8.04
CA TYR A 54 -27.60 15.64 -7.40
C TYR A 54 -27.88 16.81 -8.35
N ALA A 55 -28.28 17.92 -7.75
CA ALA A 55 -28.42 19.22 -8.37
C ALA A 55 -27.57 20.24 -7.59
N LEU A 56 -26.97 21.19 -8.32
CA LEU A 56 -26.03 22.19 -7.81
C LEU A 56 -26.43 23.61 -8.25
N PRO A 57 -25.95 24.66 -7.53
CA PRO A 57 -26.01 26.03 -7.99
C PRO A 57 -25.38 26.21 -9.38
N ALA A 58 -26.05 27.01 -10.23
CA ALA A 58 -25.58 27.36 -11.57
C ALA A 58 -24.16 27.93 -11.62
N ALA A 59 -23.78 28.72 -10.60
CA ALA A 59 -22.47 29.33 -10.51
C ALA A 59 -21.47 28.47 -9.71
N PRO A 60 -20.26 28.20 -10.24
CA PRO A 60 -19.18 27.53 -9.50
C PRO A 60 -18.46 28.52 -8.58
N THR A 61 -19.14 29.02 -7.54
CA THR A 61 -18.62 30.03 -6.59
C THR A 61 -17.47 29.55 -5.71
N GLY A 62 -17.09 28.27 -5.78
CA GLY A 62 -15.97 27.67 -5.04
C GLY A 62 -16.23 27.38 -3.57
N ASN A 63 -17.22 28.05 -2.96
CA ASN A 63 -17.60 27.91 -1.55
C ASN A 63 -18.90 27.10 -1.32
N ASN A 64 -19.49 26.51 -2.36
CA ASN A 64 -20.74 25.74 -2.26
C ASN A 64 -20.52 24.46 -1.44
N THR A 65 -20.93 24.47 -0.17
CA THR A 65 -20.94 23.27 0.69
C THR A 65 -22.15 22.39 0.47
N ASP A 66 -23.14 22.86 -0.28
CA ASP A 66 -24.51 22.31 -0.27
C ASP A 66 -24.88 21.68 -1.61
N TYR A 67 -25.88 20.79 -1.60
CA TYR A 67 -26.55 20.28 -2.79
C TYR A 67 -27.99 19.85 -2.50
N ILE A 68 -28.78 19.60 -3.55
CA ILE A 68 -30.04 18.84 -3.43
C ILE A 68 -29.77 17.46 -4.03
N GLY A 69 -30.03 16.41 -3.25
CA GLY A 69 -29.79 15.02 -3.60
C GLY A 69 -31.06 14.23 -3.89
N TYR A 70 -30.87 13.17 -4.66
CA TYR A 70 -31.82 12.10 -4.94
C TYR A 70 -31.15 10.77 -4.60
N LEU A 71 -31.85 9.88 -3.89
CA LEU A 71 -31.38 8.55 -3.55
C LEU A 71 -32.52 7.54 -3.71
N LYS A 72 -32.32 6.52 -4.56
CA LYS A 72 -33.19 5.36 -4.70
C LYS A 72 -32.49 4.12 -4.19
N GLY A 73 -33.00 3.56 -3.09
CA GLY A 73 -32.44 2.40 -2.40
C GLY A 73 -33.30 1.15 -2.57
N SER A 74 -32.66 0.00 -2.80
CA SER A 74 -33.36 -1.29 -2.95
C SER A 74 -33.74 -1.90 -1.59
N LEU A 75 -34.82 -2.68 -1.56
CA LEU A 75 -35.34 -3.34 -0.36
C LEU A 75 -35.61 -4.83 -0.60
N GLU A 76 -35.35 -5.64 0.42
CA GLU A 76 -35.81 -7.02 0.50
C GLU A 76 -37.26 -7.11 1.02
N ALA A 77 -37.86 -8.29 0.87
CA ALA A 77 -39.18 -8.62 1.38
C ALA A 77 -39.35 -8.21 2.87
N GLY A 78 -40.46 -7.53 3.17
CA GLY A 78 -40.67 -6.91 4.48
C GLY A 78 -39.99 -5.54 4.64
N ARG A 79 -39.69 -4.85 3.53
CA ARG A 79 -39.07 -3.52 3.46
C ARG A 79 -37.73 -3.45 4.21
N GLN A 80 -36.94 -4.50 4.09
CA GLN A 80 -35.67 -4.65 4.80
C GLN A 80 -34.50 -4.14 3.96
N GLY A 81 -33.68 -3.28 4.55
CA GLY A 81 -32.42 -2.82 3.95
C GLY A 81 -32.03 -1.41 4.36
N TRP A 82 -30.83 -1.01 3.95
CA TRP A 82 -30.36 0.38 4.00
C TRP A 82 -29.42 0.66 2.83
N SER A 83 -29.34 1.93 2.42
CA SER A 83 -28.40 2.42 1.40
C SER A 83 -27.53 3.54 1.97
N GLY A 84 -26.23 3.51 1.66
CA GLY A 84 -25.25 4.49 2.12
C GLY A 84 -24.52 5.19 0.97
N ILE A 85 -24.12 6.44 1.18
CA ILE A 85 -23.41 7.31 0.24
C ILE A 85 -22.21 7.96 0.96
N SER A 86 -21.02 7.92 0.35
CA SER A 86 -19.83 8.65 0.82
C SER A 86 -19.56 9.88 -0.02
N HIS A 87 -19.49 11.05 0.63
CA HIS A 87 -19.11 12.32 0.04
C HIS A 87 -17.59 12.45 -0.21
N GLY A 88 -16.79 11.45 0.16
CA GLY A 88 -15.33 11.38 -0.09
C GLY A 88 -14.90 10.22 -1.01
N GLY A 89 -15.86 9.49 -1.59
CA GLY A 89 -15.58 8.31 -2.42
C GLY A 89 -15.27 7.06 -1.60
N GLY A 90 -14.24 7.12 -0.74
CA GLY A 90 -13.92 6.07 0.22
C GLY A 90 -14.80 6.12 1.47
N MET A 91 -14.88 5.01 2.22
CA MET A 91 -15.49 4.99 3.54
C MET A 91 -14.64 5.75 4.60
N PRO A 92 -13.29 5.59 4.66
CA PRO A 92 -12.48 6.29 5.66
C PRO A 92 -12.46 7.81 5.50
N ASN A 93 -12.37 8.51 6.64
CA ASN A 93 -12.16 9.95 6.81
C ASN A 93 -13.14 10.83 6.00
N SER A 94 -14.33 10.31 5.68
CA SER A 94 -15.31 10.91 4.76
C SER A 94 -16.69 11.05 5.42
N LEU A 95 -17.47 12.06 5.03
CA LEU A 95 -18.86 12.19 5.47
C LEU A 95 -19.74 11.13 4.80
N LEU A 96 -20.35 10.25 5.60
CA LEU A 96 -21.22 9.18 5.12
C LEU A 96 -22.68 9.52 5.45
N LEU A 97 -23.56 9.48 4.45
CA LEU A 97 -25.01 9.50 4.64
C LEU A 97 -25.54 8.07 4.54
N VAL A 98 -26.38 7.64 5.48
CA VAL A 98 -27.11 6.36 5.40
C VAL A 98 -28.61 6.62 5.51
N ALA A 99 -29.39 5.95 4.67
CA ALA A 99 -30.86 6.05 4.62
C ALA A 99 -31.53 4.67 4.64
N TRP A 100 -32.67 4.56 5.32
CA TRP A 100 -33.48 3.34 5.42
C TRP A 100 -34.96 3.66 5.67
N PRO A 101 -35.91 2.79 5.27
CA PRO A 101 -37.33 3.02 5.55
C PRO A 101 -37.69 2.71 7.01
N GLU A 102 -38.63 3.45 7.57
CA GLU A 102 -39.33 3.10 8.80
C GLU A 102 -40.85 3.19 8.56
N ALA A 103 -41.48 2.02 8.36
CA ALA A 103 -42.87 1.86 7.91
C ALA A 103 -43.18 2.52 6.54
N SER A 104 -43.59 3.79 6.56
CA SER A 104 -43.86 4.63 5.39
C SER A 104 -42.82 5.73 5.17
N ASP A 105 -42.11 6.11 6.23
CA ASP A 105 -41.15 7.22 6.23
C ASP A 105 -39.77 6.72 5.83
N ILE A 106 -38.84 7.65 5.59
CA ILE A 106 -37.41 7.35 5.48
C ILE A 106 -36.67 8.01 6.64
N LYS A 107 -35.81 7.25 7.32
CA LYS A 107 -34.81 7.77 8.26
C LYS A 107 -33.49 8.00 7.55
N THR A 108 -32.75 8.98 8.03
CA THR A 108 -31.43 9.38 7.51
C THR A 108 -30.48 9.66 8.66
N LYS A 109 -29.21 9.28 8.53
CA LYS A 109 -28.17 9.61 9.51
C LYS A 109 -26.85 9.98 8.83
N PHE A 110 -26.17 10.99 9.34
CA PHE A 110 -24.76 11.21 9.03
C PHE A 110 -23.88 10.46 10.02
N VAL A 111 -22.89 9.73 9.48
CA VAL A 111 -21.90 8.99 10.23
C VAL A 111 -20.52 9.16 9.59
N TRP A 112 -19.46 8.83 10.32
CA TRP A 112 -18.07 9.00 9.89
C TRP A 112 -17.22 7.82 10.39
N ALA A 113 -16.17 7.45 9.65
CA ALA A 113 -15.26 6.38 10.07
C ALA A 113 -13.79 6.80 9.92
N PRO A 114 -12.91 6.53 10.91
CA PRO A 114 -11.48 6.84 10.79
C PRO A 114 -10.74 5.91 9.83
N GLY A 115 -11.30 4.71 9.61
CA GLY A 115 -10.76 3.63 8.79
C GLY A 115 -11.87 2.64 8.40
N TYR A 116 -11.52 1.43 7.95
CA TYR A 116 -12.49 0.37 7.66
C TYR A 116 -12.98 -0.32 8.94
N VAL A 117 -13.81 0.39 9.71
CA VAL A 117 -14.42 -0.02 10.99
C VAL A 117 -15.87 0.46 11.05
N ASN A 118 -16.66 -0.02 12.02
CA ASN A 118 -18.00 0.52 12.26
C ASN A 118 -17.93 2.05 12.44
N PRO A 119 -18.76 2.82 11.71
CA PRO A 119 -18.73 4.28 11.78
C PRO A 119 -19.37 4.79 13.07
N GLU A 120 -18.92 5.95 13.52
CA GLU A 120 -19.47 6.72 14.63
C GLU A 120 -20.42 7.83 14.13
N ASP A 121 -21.24 8.36 15.03
CA ASP A 121 -22.15 9.46 14.69
C ASP A 121 -21.36 10.74 14.35
N TYR A 122 -21.68 11.35 13.22
CA TYR A 122 -21.02 12.57 12.77
C TYR A 122 -21.53 13.77 13.59
N SER A 123 -20.61 14.54 14.17
CA SER A 123 -20.90 15.68 15.06
C SER A 123 -20.54 17.04 14.46
N GLY A 124 -20.15 17.07 13.18
CA GLY A 124 -19.89 18.31 12.44
C GLY A 124 -21.15 18.97 11.86
N VAL A 125 -20.94 19.98 11.01
CA VAL A 125 -21.97 20.97 10.61
C VAL A 125 -22.97 20.52 9.51
N ALA A 126 -22.96 19.26 9.09
CA ALA A 126 -23.76 18.81 7.95
C ALA A 126 -25.20 18.47 8.36
N THR A 127 -26.19 19.01 7.65
CA THR A 127 -27.62 18.80 7.93
C THR A 127 -28.39 18.35 6.70
N LEU A 128 -29.39 17.49 6.92
CA LEU A 128 -30.25 16.96 5.86
C LEU A 128 -31.70 17.38 6.13
N THR A 129 -32.30 18.11 5.18
CA THR A 129 -33.72 18.42 5.17
C THR A 129 -34.39 17.58 4.08
N GLN A 130 -35.36 16.73 4.44
CA GLN A 130 -36.13 16.00 3.42
C GLN A 130 -37.07 16.97 2.69
N ILE A 131 -37.22 16.77 1.38
CA ILE A 131 -38.16 17.50 0.53
C ILE A 131 -39.36 16.60 0.23
N ASP A 132 -39.10 15.38 -0.22
CA ASP A 132 -40.10 14.39 -0.61
C ASP A 132 -39.56 12.97 -0.45
N HIS A 133 -40.42 11.97 -0.26
CA HIS A 133 -40.02 10.56 -0.20
C HIS A 133 -41.14 9.60 -0.58
N SER A 134 -40.78 8.37 -0.95
CA SER A 134 -41.72 7.25 -1.06
C SER A 134 -41.10 5.92 -0.65
N VAL A 135 -41.93 4.99 -0.16
CA VAL A 135 -41.52 3.62 0.23
C VAL A 135 -42.47 2.60 -0.39
N SER A 136 -41.93 1.76 -1.26
CA SER A 136 -42.60 0.58 -1.82
C SER A 136 -42.08 -0.70 -1.17
N ASP A 137 -42.58 -1.85 -1.61
CA ASP A 137 -42.13 -3.15 -1.09
C ASP A 137 -40.81 -3.66 -1.71
N THR A 138 -40.26 -2.96 -2.72
CA THR A 138 -39.00 -3.32 -3.40
C THR A 138 -37.93 -2.22 -3.39
N HIS A 139 -38.31 -0.97 -3.09
CA HIS A 139 -37.40 0.18 -3.04
C HIS A 139 -38.00 1.37 -2.28
N PHE A 140 -37.11 2.25 -1.81
CA PHE A 140 -37.47 3.60 -1.36
C PHE A 140 -36.86 4.67 -2.30
N GLU A 141 -37.48 5.84 -2.34
CA GLU A 141 -36.93 7.04 -2.99
C GLU A 141 -36.92 8.21 -2.00
N LEU A 142 -35.82 8.95 -1.94
CA LEU A 142 -35.61 10.08 -1.06
C LEU A 142 -35.11 11.29 -1.87
N VAL A 143 -35.81 12.43 -1.73
CA VAL A 143 -35.38 13.73 -2.23
C VAL A 143 -35.03 14.61 -1.03
N TYR A 144 -33.82 15.17 -1.01
CA TYR A 144 -33.30 15.86 0.18
C TYR A 144 -32.41 17.05 -0.18
N LYS A 145 -32.45 18.11 0.64
CA LYS A 145 -31.43 19.16 0.66
C LYS A 145 -30.34 18.77 1.66
N CYS A 146 -29.09 18.81 1.23
CA CYS A 146 -27.89 18.48 2.01
C CYS A 146 -27.07 19.77 2.19
N GLU A 147 -27.04 20.31 3.40
CA GLU A 147 -26.34 21.55 3.75
C GLU A 147 -25.05 21.20 4.51
N GLY A 148 -23.94 21.88 4.22
CA GLY A 148 -22.65 21.57 4.86
C GLY A 148 -22.05 20.21 4.46
N CYS A 149 -22.49 19.59 3.35
CA CYS A 149 -22.15 18.20 3.00
C CYS A 149 -20.87 18.03 2.16
N TRP A 150 -20.45 19.04 1.38
CA TRP A 150 -19.22 18.96 0.57
C TRP A 150 -17.93 19.31 1.32
N ALA A 151 -18.01 19.71 2.59
CA ALA A 151 -16.86 19.89 3.48
C ALA A 151 -17.23 19.45 4.89
N TRP A 152 -16.39 18.64 5.53
CA TRP A 152 -16.67 18.00 6.82
C TRP A 152 -15.48 18.05 7.76
N ASN A 153 -15.76 18.02 9.06
CA ASN A 153 -14.77 17.87 10.13
C ASN A 153 -15.36 16.97 11.22
N GLN A 154 -14.66 15.88 11.54
CA GLN A 154 -14.93 15.07 12.74
C GLN A 154 -13.64 15.06 13.58
N ALA A 155 -13.66 15.64 14.78
CA ALA A 155 -12.53 15.69 15.70
C ALA A 155 -11.19 16.18 15.08
N GLY A 156 -11.23 17.13 14.14
CA GLY A 156 -10.05 17.62 13.43
C GLY A 156 -9.63 16.79 12.21
N ALA A 157 -10.40 15.77 11.83
CA ALA A 157 -10.30 15.12 10.53
C ALA A 157 -11.09 15.92 9.47
N ASP A 158 -10.47 17.00 8.99
CA ASP A 158 -10.99 17.80 7.87
C ASP A 158 -10.96 17.02 6.55
N GLY A 159 -12.01 17.18 5.73
CA GLY A 159 -12.06 16.70 4.35
C GLY A 159 -13.08 17.49 3.53
N SER A 160 -12.91 17.51 2.20
CA SER A 160 -13.89 18.16 1.30
C SER A 160 -13.85 17.65 -0.14
N GLN A 161 -14.99 17.70 -0.79
CA GLN A 161 -15.16 17.63 -2.25
C GLN A 161 -16.06 18.78 -2.71
N LEU A 162 -15.62 20.03 -2.49
CA LEU A 162 -16.32 21.22 -2.99
C LEU A 162 -16.45 21.19 -4.53
N PRO A 163 -17.65 21.37 -5.11
CA PRO A 163 -17.85 21.47 -6.56
C PRO A 163 -17.43 22.85 -7.07
N THR A 164 -16.12 23.04 -7.23
CA THR A 164 -15.48 24.26 -7.75
C THR A 164 -15.59 24.35 -9.29
N ALA A 165 -14.89 25.30 -9.92
CA ALA A 165 -14.83 25.45 -11.37
C ALA A 165 -13.78 24.54 -12.03
N ASP A 166 -12.72 24.21 -11.28
CA ASP A 166 -11.59 23.36 -11.66
C ASP A 166 -11.80 21.87 -11.29
N ARG A 167 -12.89 21.53 -10.58
CA ARG A 167 -13.29 20.15 -10.29
C ARG A 167 -14.39 19.69 -11.24
N GLU A 168 -13.99 19.00 -12.31
CA GLU A 168 -14.89 18.46 -13.34
C GLU A 168 -15.76 17.29 -12.83
N VAL A 169 -15.31 16.57 -11.79
CA VAL A 169 -15.89 15.31 -11.31
C VAL A 169 -15.88 15.23 -9.77
N GLN A 170 -16.99 14.82 -9.17
CA GLN A 170 -17.05 14.34 -7.78
C GLN A 170 -16.83 12.82 -7.74
N VAL A 171 -16.14 12.31 -6.73
CA VAL A 171 -16.01 10.86 -6.50
C VAL A 171 -16.96 10.45 -5.37
N ILE A 172 -18.00 9.68 -5.68
CA ILE A 172 -19.05 9.30 -4.73
C ILE A 172 -18.94 7.80 -4.44
N GLY A 173 -18.91 7.45 -3.15
CA GLY A 173 -18.98 6.05 -2.70
C GLY A 173 -20.42 5.64 -2.46
N TRP A 174 -20.75 4.36 -2.61
CA TRP A 174 -22.05 3.81 -2.27
C TRP A 174 -21.96 2.42 -1.65
N ALA A 175 -22.97 2.06 -0.85
CA ALA A 175 -23.12 0.75 -0.24
C ALA A 175 -24.59 0.39 -0.03
N GLN A 176 -24.92 -0.91 0.00
CA GLN A 176 -26.25 -1.40 0.37
C GLN A 176 -26.19 -2.64 1.29
N HIS A 177 -27.20 -2.77 2.15
CA HIS A 177 -27.40 -3.89 3.08
C HIS A 177 -28.84 -4.41 3.01
N ASN A 178 -29.04 -5.69 3.29
CA ASN A 178 -30.32 -6.40 3.15
C ASN A 178 -31.21 -6.43 4.40
N GLN A 179 -30.76 -5.84 5.51
CA GLN A 179 -31.55 -5.63 6.72
C GLN A 179 -31.55 -4.15 7.10
N ILE A 180 -32.64 -3.70 7.74
CA ILE A 180 -32.77 -2.37 8.32
C ILE A 180 -31.69 -2.10 9.39
N PHE A 181 -31.34 -0.83 9.63
CA PHE A 181 -30.49 -0.46 10.76
C PHE A 181 -31.19 -0.75 12.09
N SER A 182 -30.55 -1.53 12.96
CA SER A 182 -31.11 -2.04 14.23
C SER A 182 -30.49 -1.41 15.49
N GLY A 183 -29.82 -0.25 15.35
CA GLY A 183 -29.09 0.43 16.42
C GLY A 183 -27.59 0.16 16.44
N SER A 184 -27.10 -0.81 15.66
CA SER A 184 -25.67 -1.05 15.43
C SER A 184 -25.38 -1.25 13.95
N TRP A 185 -24.17 -0.88 13.52
CA TRP A 185 -23.74 -1.02 12.14
C TRP A 185 -23.20 -2.42 11.85
N SER A 186 -23.64 -2.99 10.72
CA SER A 186 -23.12 -4.22 10.11
C SER A 186 -22.40 -3.88 8.80
N PHE A 187 -21.54 -4.78 8.33
CA PHE A 187 -20.90 -4.63 7.01
C PHE A 187 -21.93 -4.78 5.89
N HIS A 188 -21.95 -3.85 4.94
CA HIS A 188 -22.82 -3.84 3.76
C HIS A 188 -22.66 -5.11 2.91
N ASN A 189 -23.79 -5.76 2.58
CA ASN A 189 -23.81 -7.12 2.05
C ASN A 189 -24.61 -7.30 0.74
N LYS A 190 -25.27 -6.27 0.22
CA LYS A 190 -25.90 -6.28 -1.12
C LYS A 190 -24.97 -5.78 -2.23
N GLY A 191 -24.02 -4.91 -1.87
CA GLY A 191 -23.01 -4.36 -2.77
C GLY A 191 -22.36 -3.12 -2.18
N GLN A 192 -21.20 -2.75 -2.71
CA GLN A 192 -20.56 -1.44 -2.53
C GLN A 192 -19.64 -1.15 -3.72
N SER A 193 -19.45 0.12 -4.04
CA SER A 193 -18.36 0.59 -4.92
C SER A 193 -18.24 2.12 -4.80
N GLN A 194 -17.55 2.75 -5.75
CA GLN A 194 -17.56 4.19 -5.96
C GLN A 194 -17.70 4.50 -7.45
N PHE A 195 -18.14 5.72 -7.78
CA PHE A 195 -18.21 6.23 -9.16
C PHE A 195 -17.72 7.68 -9.23
N GLY A 196 -17.25 8.10 -10.41
CA GLY A 196 -17.00 9.50 -10.71
C GLY A 196 -18.21 10.08 -11.43
N ILE A 197 -18.83 11.13 -10.89
CA ILE A 197 -19.98 11.83 -11.49
C ILE A 197 -19.63 13.27 -11.81
N THR A 198 -19.96 13.72 -13.02
CA THR A 198 -19.53 15.04 -13.53
C THR A 198 -20.27 16.19 -12.83
N VAL A 199 -19.56 17.32 -12.69
CA VAL A 199 -20.03 18.50 -11.94
C VAL A 199 -20.79 19.49 -12.81
N ALA A 200 -20.49 19.56 -14.11
CA ALA A 200 -21.08 20.56 -15.00
C ALA A 200 -22.58 20.32 -15.24
N GLU A 201 -22.96 19.07 -15.53
CA GLU A 201 -24.32 18.65 -15.88
C GLU A 201 -25.30 18.70 -14.69
N ALA A 202 -24.77 18.69 -13.46
CA ALA A 202 -25.55 18.84 -12.22
C ALA A 202 -25.96 20.30 -11.92
N ARG A 203 -25.38 21.29 -12.61
CA ARG A 203 -25.66 22.72 -12.35
C ARG A 203 -26.95 23.16 -13.02
N ASN A 204 -27.85 23.78 -12.26
CA ASN A 204 -29.12 24.29 -12.81
C ASN A 204 -29.47 25.69 -12.26
N ALA A 205 -30.01 26.55 -13.14
CA ALA A 205 -30.49 27.89 -12.78
C ALA A 205 -31.62 27.86 -11.74
N LYS A 206 -32.47 26.82 -11.76
CA LYS A 206 -33.59 26.64 -10.83
C LYS A 206 -33.18 26.17 -9.43
N TYR A 207 -31.89 25.91 -9.17
CA TYR A 207 -31.43 25.46 -7.85
C TYR A 207 -31.90 26.38 -6.70
N ALA A 208 -31.87 27.70 -6.90
CA ALA A 208 -32.32 28.69 -5.91
C ALA A 208 -33.85 28.79 -5.74
N GLU A 209 -34.62 28.08 -6.56
CA GLU A 209 -36.06 27.84 -6.40
C GLU A 209 -36.26 26.53 -5.64
N TRP A 210 -35.63 25.45 -6.10
CA TRP A 210 -35.70 24.12 -5.49
C TRP A 210 -35.18 24.05 -4.06
N ALA A 211 -34.12 24.81 -3.72
CA ALA A 211 -33.57 24.85 -2.37
C ALA A 211 -34.49 25.52 -1.32
N LYS A 212 -35.60 26.13 -1.76
CA LYS A 212 -36.66 26.69 -0.92
C LYS A 212 -37.82 25.72 -0.68
N LEU A 213 -37.83 24.57 -1.34
CA LEU A 213 -38.81 23.52 -1.08
C LEU A 213 -38.53 22.95 0.32
N GLY A 214 -39.51 23.11 1.22
CA GLY A 214 -39.51 22.44 2.51
C GLY A 214 -40.02 20.99 2.39
N PRO A 215 -40.13 20.27 3.52
CA PRO A 215 -40.77 18.96 3.55
C PRO A 215 -42.22 19.06 3.08
N VAL A 216 -42.62 18.23 2.12
CA VAL A 216 -44.05 18.00 1.83
C VAL A 216 -44.69 17.39 3.10
N PRO A 217 -45.86 17.89 3.55
CA PRO A 217 -46.51 17.34 4.73
C PRO A 217 -47.13 15.98 4.43
N SER A 218 -46.40 14.91 4.75
CA SER A 218 -46.97 13.59 4.99
C SER A 218 -47.88 13.62 6.25
N GLY A 219 -48.64 12.54 6.47
CA GLY A 219 -49.70 12.49 7.48
C GLY A 219 -49.25 12.83 8.91
N THR A 220 -50.17 13.43 9.67
CA THR A 220 -49.95 13.99 11.02
C THR A 220 -49.12 13.08 11.94
N PRO A 221 -48.04 13.57 12.57
CA PRO A 221 -47.24 12.77 13.50
C PRO A 221 -48.03 12.46 14.78
N VAL A 222 -47.93 11.21 15.25
CA VAL A 222 -48.42 10.80 16.57
C VAL A 222 -47.28 10.93 17.59
N PRO A 223 -47.35 11.87 18.56
CA PRO A 223 -46.32 11.99 19.59
C PRO A 223 -46.48 10.89 20.63
N THR A 224 -45.59 9.89 20.61
CA THR A 224 -45.46 8.89 21.68
C THR A 224 -44.51 9.42 22.77
N PRO A 225 -44.81 9.29 24.08
CA PRO A 225 -44.08 10.03 25.12
C PRO A 225 -42.63 9.60 25.35
N SER A 226 -41.82 10.58 25.73
CA SER A 226 -40.51 10.50 26.39
C SER A 226 -39.89 9.12 26.59
N GLY A 227 -38.95 8.76 25.70
CA GLY A 227 -37.94 7.75 26.03
C GLY A 227 -37.17 8.17 27.29
N THR A 228 -36.91 7.22 28.18
CA THR A 228 -36.11 7.39 29.40
C THR A 228 -34.72 7.94 29.05
N PRO A 229 -34.07 8.74 29.92
CA PRO A 229 -32.73 9.26 29.64
C PRO A 229 -31.76 8.11 29.34
N VAL A 230 -31.23 8.09 28.11
CA VAL A 230 -30.13 7.20 27.76
C VAL A 230 -28.97 7.53 28.70
N PRO A 231 -28.42 6.56 29.45
CA PRO A 231 -27.32 6.84 30.37
C PRO A 231 -26.15 7.40 29.56
N THR A 232 -25.59 8.52 30.03
CA THR A 232 -24.37 9.12 29.47
C THR A 232 -23.35 8.02 29.22
N PRO A 233 -22.76 7.91 28.00
CA PRO A 233 -21.82 6.85 27.70
C PRO A 233 -20.71 6.87 28.74
N THR A 234 -20.66 5.81 29.56
CA THR A 234 -19.60 5.66 30.56
C THR A 234 -18.30 5.61 29.79
N PRO A 235 -17.30 6.46 30.09
CA PRO A 235 -16.09 6.55 29.28
C PRO A 235 -15.45 5.18 29.21
N THR A 236 -15.39 4.61 27.99
CA THR A 236 -14.80 3.30 27.74
C THR A 236 -13.40 3.29 28.36
N PRO A 237 -13.07 2.33 29.23
CA PRO A 237 -11.75 2.27 29.83
C PRO A 237 -10.67 2.31 28.74
N PRO A 238 -9.58 3.08 28.92
CA PRO A 238 -8.51 3.11 27.93
C PRO A 238 -8.04 1.67 27.65
N PRO A 239 -7.85 1.28 26.39
CA PRO A 239 -7.65 -0.12 26.02
C PRO A 239 -6.46 -0.68 26.79
N ALA A 240 -6.69 -1.80 27.50
CA ALA A 240 -5.74 -2.36 28.46
C ALA A 240 -4.45 -2.81 27.78
N CYS A 241 -3.45 -1.93 27.75
CA CYS A 241 -2.17 -2.19 27.12
C CYS A 241 -1.19 -2.88 28.07
N SER A 242 -0.23 -3.61 27.51
CA SER A 242 0.89 -4.15 28.29
C SER A 242 1.82 -3.00 28.71
N PRO A 243 2.19 -2.89 30.00
CA PRO A 243 3.19 -1.92 30.44
C PRO A 243 4.51 -2.05 29.67
N ALA A 244 5.17 -0.93 29.40
CA ALA A 244 6.46 -0.90 28.75
C ALA A 244 7.49 -1.75 29.52
N PRO A 245 8.38 -2.49 28.83
CA PRO A 245 9.44 -3.24 29.51
C PRO A 245 10.29 -2.36 30.43
N THR A 246 10.61 -2.89 31.60
CA THR A 246 11.56 -2.28 32.56
C THR A 246 13.00 -2.36 32.06
N GLU A 247 13.30 -3.37 31.24
CA GLU A 247 14.56 -3.58 30.53
C GLU A 247 14.82 -2.50 29.47
N SER A 248 16.10 -2.28 29.15
CA SER A 248 16.54 -1.40 28.06
C SER A 248 17.22 -2.19 26.92
N TYR A 249 17.05 -1.74 25.68
CA TYR A 249 17.44 -2.48 24.48
C TYR A 249 18.48 -1.74 23.63
N ASP A 250 19.37 -2.48 22.99
CA ASP A 250 20.30 -1.94 21.99
C ASP A 250 19.54 -1.49 20.73
N TYR A 251 18.46 -2.18 20.38
CA TYR A 251 17.57 -1.82 19.27
C TYR A 251 16.10 -1.96 19.66
N ILE A 252 15.30 -0.94 19.37
CA ILE A 252 13.83 -1.03 19.36
C ILE A 252 13.37 -0.90 17.91
N VAL A 253 12.75 -1.95 17.38
CA VAL A 253 12.17 -1.99 16.03
C VAL A 253 10.66 -1.83 16.13
N ILE A 254 10.07 -0.93 15.35
CA ILE A 254 8.65 -0.59 15.42
C ILE A 254 7.93 -1.04 14.15
N GLY A 255 7.02 -2.01 14.27
CA GLY A 255 6.26 -2.62 13.19
C GLY A 255 6.89 -3.94 12.72
N GLY A 256 6.20 -5.06 12.95
CA GLY A 256 6.58 -6.40 12.52
C GLY A 256 6.30 -6.68 11.05
N GLY A 257 6.47 -5.69 10.18
CA GLY A 257 6.21 -5.79 8.74
C GLY A 257 7.33 -6.47 7.93
N ALA A 258 7.22 -6.38 6.60
CA ALA A 258 8.20 -6.93 5.66
C ALA A 258 9.62 -6.33 5.79
N GLY A 259 9.76 -5.13 6.37
CA GLY A 259 11.07 -4.55 6.74
C GLY A 259 11.49 -4.90 8.17
N GLY A 260 10.54 -4.79 9.11
CA GLY A 260 10.78 -4.94 10.55
C GLY A 260 11.16 -6.36 11.00
N ILE A 261 10.48 -7.39 10.50
CA ILE A 261 10.82 -8.78 10.86
C ILE A 261 12.25 -9.13 10.40
N PRO A 262 12.66 -8.91 9.14
CA PRO A 262 14.03 -9.18 8.72
C PRO A 262 15.07 -8.31 9.44
N VAL A 263 14.87 -6.99 9.59
CA VAL A 263 15.87 -6.15 10.25
C VAL A 263 16.05 -6.56 11.72
N ALA A 264 14.98 -6.93 12.43
CA ALA A 264 15.07 -7.37 13.83
C ALA A 264 15.72 -8.75 14.00
N ASP A 265 15.53 -9.69 13.07
CA ASP A 265 16.30 -10.94 13.01
C ASP A 265 17.80 -10.66 12.80
N LYS A 266 18.15 -9.86 11.78
CA LYS A 266 19.54 -9.55 11.45
C LYS A 266 20.27 -8.74 12.53
N LEU A 267 19.56 -7.87 13.24
CA LEU A 267 20.10 -7.15 14.39
C LEU A 267 20.31 -8.09 15.60
N SER A 268 19.34 -8.96 15.92
CA SER A 268 19.48 -9.90 17.05
C SER A 268 20.48 -11.04 16.79
N GLU A 269 20.77 -11.35 15.52
CA GLU A 269 21.86 -12.27 15.12
C GLU A 269 23.25 -11.76 15.56
N SER A 270 23.42 -10.45 15.80
CA SER A 270 24.66 -9.87 16.34
C SER A 270 24.85 -10.02 17.86
N GLY A 271 23.91 -10.67 18.56
CA GLY A 271 23.91 -10.81 20.02
C GLY A 271 23.43 -9.59 20.80
N LYS A 272 23.18 -8.46 20.12
CA LYS A 272 22.59 -7.23 20.68
C LYS A 272 21.15 -7.44 21.14
N SER A 273 20.71 -6.73 22.17
CA SER A 273 19.33 -6.86 22.68
C SER A 273 18.33 -6.13 21.78
N VAL A 274 17.31 -6.84 21.31
CA VAL A 274 16.33 -6.33 20.34
C VAL A 274 14.91 -6.51 20.83
N LEU A 275 14.16 -5.41 20.87
CA LEU A 275 12.70 -5.39 21.08
C LEU A 275 12.02 -5.11 19.75
N LEU A 276 11.13 -6.01 19.31
CA LEU A 276 10.19 -5.77 18.21
C LEU A 276 8.82 -5.43 18.78
N LEU A 277 8.32 -4.23 18.48
CA LEU A 277 6.97 -3.78 18.81
C LEU A 277 6.06 -3.97 17.59
N GLU A 278 4.86 -4.50 17.79
CA GLU A 278 3.83 -4.67 16.76
C GLU A 278 2.49 -4.15 17.30
N LYS A 279 1.83 -3.27 16.52
CA LYS A 279 0.53 -2.68 16.86
C LYS A 279 -0.57 -3.74 16.92
N GLY A 280 -0.55 -4.70 16.00
CA GLY A 280 -1.60 -5.70 15.82
C GLY A 280 -1.41 -7.01 16.60
N PRO A 281 -2.40 -7.91 16.53
CA PRO A 281 -2.34 -9.26 17.10
C PRO A 281 -1.46 -10.22 16.27
N PRO A 282 -1.12 -11.40 16.82
CA PRO A 282 -0.52 -12.50 16.06
C PRO A 282 -1.40 -12.96 14.88
N SER A 283 -0.76 -13.35 13.77
CA SER A 283 -1.43 -13.73 12.52
C SER A 283 -1.44 -15.24 12.26
N LEU A 284 -0.28 -15.84 11.95
CA LEU A 284 -0.17 -17.28 11.69
C LEU A 284 -0.41 -18.09 12.98
N ALA A 285 -1.00 -19.28 12.87
CA ALA A 285 -1.28 -20.16 14.01
C ALA A 285 -0.01 -20.47 14.83
N ARG A 286 1.14 -20.61 14.16
CA ARG A 286 2.47 -20.84 14.76
C ARG A 286 2.94 -19.73 15.72
N PHE A 287 2.26 -18.59 15.78
CA PHE A 287 2.52 -17.48 16.70
C PHE A 287 1.35 -17.20 17.67
N GLY A 288 0.38 -18.10 17.77
CA GLY A 288 -0.82 -17.91 18.60
C GLY A 288 -1.92 -17.08 17.93
N GLY A 289 -1.89 -16.93 16.60
CA GLY A 289 -3.02 -16.35 15.86
C GLY A 289 -4.23 -17.29 15.87
N THR A 290 -5.44 -16.74 15.94
CA THR A 290 -6.69 -17.51 16.10
C THR A 290 -7.79 -17.17 15.09
N MET A 291 -7.58 -16.18 14.21
CA MET A 291 -8.63 -15.68 13.31
C MET A 291 -8.83 -16.60 12.10
N GLY A 292 -10.04 -17.11 11.89
CA GLY A 292 -10.38 -17.90 10.70
C GLY A 292 -11.70 -18.66 10.84
N PRO A 293 -12.21 -19.28 9.76
CA PRO A 293 -13.40 -20.12 9.83
C PRO A 293 -13.09 -21.41 10.58
N ALA A 294 -14.11 -22.02 11.19
CA ALA A 294 -13.94 -23.18 12.08
C ALA A 294 -13.19 -24.36 11.41
N TRP A 295 -13.39 -24.59 10.12
CA TRP A 295 -12.70 -25.66 9.39
C TRP A 295 -11.18 -25.45 9.27
N VAL A 296 -10.69 -24.22 9.44
CA VAL A 296 -9.27 -23.86 9.46
C VAL A 296 -8.74 -23.84 10.89
N THR A 297 -9.43 -23.14 11.81
CA THR A 297 -8.95 -22.94 13.18
C THR A 297 -8.94 -24.21 14.02
N SER A 298 -9.90 -25.12 13.81
CA SER A 298 -9.87 -26.47 14.42
C SER A 298 -8.74 -27.37 13.91
N ASN A 299 -7.97 -26.95 12.90
CA ASN A 299 -6.84 -27.68 12.33
C ASN A 299 -5.48 -27.00 12.59
N ASN A 300 -5.40 -26.12 13.60
CA ASN A 300 -4.19 -25.36 13.96
C ASN A 300 -3.62 -24.52 12.79
N LEU A 301 -4.51 -23.79 12.13
CA LEU A 301 -4.24 -22.83 11.06
C LEU A 301 -5.08 -21.56 11.27
N THR A 302 -4.74 -20.46 10.60
CA THR A 302 -5.57 -19.25 10.53
C THR A 302 -5.90 -18.86 9.09
N ARG A 303 -6.77 -17.84 8.94
CA ARG A 303 -7.05 -17.15 7.66
C ARG A 303 -5.80 -16.66 6.94
N PHE A 304 -4.70 -16.49 7.67
CA PHE A 304 -3.43 -15.98 7.15
C PHE A 304 -2.53 -17.13 6.65
N ASP A 305 -2.58 -18.31 7.30
CA ASP A 305 -1.80 -19.49 6.89
C ASP A 305 -2.23 -20.06 5.53
N VAL A 306 -3.54 -20.03 5.23
CA VAL A 306 -4.15 -20.65 4.03
C VAL A 306 -4.06 -19.70 2.81
N PRO A 307 -3.35 -20.06 1.73
CA PRO A 307 -3.25 -19.24 0.51
C PRO A 307 -4.61 -18.84 -0.09
N GLY A 308 -5.53 -19.81 -0.23
CA GLY A 308 -6.85 -19.61 -0.81
C GLY A 308 -7.81 -18.74 0.02
N LEU A 309 -7.42 -18.25 1.21
CA LEU A 309 -8.25 -17.36 2.02
C LEU A 309 -7.73 -15.91 2.05
N CYS A 310 -6.69 -15.56 1.29
CA CYS A 310 -6.17 -14.19 1.28
C CYS A 310 -7.18 -13.14 0.80
N ASN A 311 -8.15 -13.52 -0.05
CA ASN A 311 -9.20 -12.60 -0.51
C ASN A 311 -10.14 -12.11 0.59
N GLN A 312 -10.24 -12.84 1.72
CA GLN A 312 -11.19 -12.47 2.76
C GLN A 312 -10.92 -11.08 3.34
N ILE A 313 -9.67 -10.56 3.25
CA ILE A 313 -9.31 -9.21 3.69
C ILE A 313 -10.15 -8.09 3.04
N TRP A 314 -10.76 -8.34 1.87
CA TRP A 314 -11.54 -7.34 1.16
C TRP A 314 -13.03 -7.30 1.56
N VAL A 315 -13.58 -8.43 2.01
CA VAL A 315 -14.97 -8.54 2.53
C VAL A 315 -15.06 -8.47 4.06
N ASP A 316 -13.97 -8.81 4.76
CA ASP A 316 -13.84 -8.71 6.21
C ASP A 316 -12.39 -8.34 6.56
N SER A 317 -12.21 -7.08 6.96
CA SER A 317 -10.93 -6.52 7.42
C SER A 317 -10.94 -6.12 8.91
N ALA A 318 -12.03 -6.40 9.63
CA ALA A 318 -12.22 -5.91 10.99
C ALA A 318 -11.16 -6.50 11.94
N GLY A 319 -10.44 -5.63 12.67
CA GLY A 319 -9.32 -6.03 13.54
C GLY A 319 -8.07 -6.55 12.79
N VAL A 320 -8.05 -6.48 11.45
CA VAL A 320 -6.91 -6.90 10.62
C VAL A 320 -6.30 -5.73 9.86
N ALA A 321 -7.12 -4.83 9.30
CA ALA A 321 -6.64 -3.62 8.65
C ALA A 321 -6.29 -2.53 9.67
N CYS A 322 -5.36 -1.65 9.30
CA CYS A 322 -5.06 -0.45 10.06
C CYS A 322 -6.24 0.54 10.03
N THR A 323 -6.55 1.12 11.19
CA THR A 323 -7.76 1.93 11.43
C THR A 323 -7.50 3.43 11.42
N ASP A 324 -6.23 3.84 11.30
CA ASP A 324 -5.73 5.20 11.43
C ASP A 324 -5.01 5.70 10.15
N ILE A 325 -5.41 5.12 9.01
CA ILE A 325 -4.96 5.44 7.66
C ILE A 325 -6.15 5.35 6.69
N ASP A 326 -6.12 6.07 5.57
CA ASP A 326 -7.17 6.03 4.53
C ASP A 326 -7.00 4.92 3.48
N GLN A 327 -5.92 4.12 3.54
CA GLN A 327 -5.61 3.03 2.61
C GLN A 327 -5.64 1.64 3.25
N MET A 328 -5.66 0.58 2.44
CA MET A 328 -5.50 -0.78 2.93
C MET A 328 -4.03 -1.04 3.35
N ALA A 329 -3.81 -1.34 4.62
CA ALA A 329 -2.61 -1.99 5.13
C ALA A 329 -2.97 -2.93 6.29
N GLY A 330 -2.26 -4.05 6.41
CA GLY A 330 -2.46 -4.99 7.54
C GLY A 330 -1.80 -4.47 8.81
N CYS A 331 -2.58 -4.33 9.88
CA CYS A 331 -2.14 -4.10 11.26
C CYS A 331 -2.28 -5.40 12.06
N VAL A 332 -1.48 -6.40 11.68
CA VAL A 332 -1.27 -7.69 12.35
C VAL A 332 0.21 -8.06 12.24
N LEU A 333 0.70 -9.01 13.04
CA LEU A 333 2.07 -9.50 12.95
C LEU A 333 2.41 -9.97 11.52
N GLY A 334 3.46 -9.40 10.91
CA GLY A 334 3.80 -9.57 9.49
C GLY A 334 3.34 -8.42 8.58
N GLY A 335 2.43 -7.56 9.07
CA GLY A 335 1.83 -6.45 8.33
C GLY A 335 1.26 -6.88 6.98
N GLY A 336 1.60 -6.13 5.92
CA GLY A 336 1.22 -6.47 4.55
C GLY A 336 1.62 -7.88 4.09
N ALA A 337 2.68 -8.49 4.65
CA ALA A 337 3.09 -9.85 4.29
C ALA A 337 2.17 -10.94 4.88
N ALA A 338 1.36 -10.62 5.89
CA ALA A 338 0.32 -11.51 6.42
C ALA A 338 -0.93 -11.55 5.53
N VAL A 339 -1.25 -10.45 4.84
CA VAL A 339 -2.54 -10.25 4.13
C VAL A 339 -2.44 -10.21 2.59
N ASN A 340 -1.28 -9.93 2.01
CA ASN A 340 -1.12 -9.84 0.55
C ASN A 340 -1.31 -11.19 -0.16
N ALA A 341 -1.46 -11.15 -1.50
CA ALA A 341 -1.49 -12.33 -2.37
C ALA A 341 -0.14 -13.06 -2.53
N ALA A 342 0.84 -12.78 -1.66
CA ALA A 342 2.13 -13.47 -1.50
C ALA A 342 3.08 -13.55 -2.72
N LEU A 343 2.81 -12.83 -3.82
CA LEU A 343 3.68 -12.79 -5.00
C LEU A 343 5.12 -12.38 -4.63
N TRP A 344 6.11 -13.14 -5.12
CA TRP A 344 7.49 -13.11 -4.63
C TRP A 344 8.54 -13.13 -5.75
N TRP A 345 9.21 -12.00 -5.91
CA TRP A 345 10.02 -11.69 -7.08
C TRP A 345 11.49 -11.55 -6.74
N LYS A 346 12.35 -12.32 -7.41
CA LYS A 346 13.79 -12.07 -7.36
C LYS A 346 14.05 -10.71 -8.02
N PRO A 347 14.66 -9.73 -7.32
CA PRO A 347 14.73 -8.36 -7.82
C PRO A 347 15.38 -8.21 -9.19
N VAL A 348 14.87 -7.23 -9.95
CA VAL A 348 15.45 -6.82 -11.23
C VAL A 348 16.57 -5.82 -10.96
N ASP A 349 17.76 -6.04 -11.51
CA ASP A 349 18.94 -5.25 -11.17
C ASP A 349 18.75 -3.75 -11.52
N VAL A 350 18.10 -3.48 -12.66
CA VAL A 350 17.82 -2.12 -13.14
C VAL A 350 16.91 -1.31 -12.19
N ASP A 351 16.13 -1.93 -11.32
CA ASP A 351 15.30 -1.20 -10.36
C ASP A 351 16.13 -0.53 -9.26
N PHE A 352 17.18 -1.21 -8.79
CA PHE A 352 18.17 -0.64 -7.89
C PHE A 352 19.07 0.35 -8.64
N ASP A 353 19.51 0.00 -9.84
CA ASP A 353 20.43 0.85 -10.61
C ASP A 353 19.78 2.15 -11.11
N TYR A 354 18.48 2.16 -11.35
CA TYR A 354 17.71 3.34 -11.70
C TYR A 354 17.32 4.18 -10.47
N ASN A 355 16.68 3.59 -9.45
CA ASN A 355 16.09 4.36 -8.35
C ASN A 355 17.09 4.72 -7.25
N PHE A 356 17.99 3.83 -6.86
CA PHE A 356 18.74 3.94 -5.61
C PHE A 356 20.10 4.65 -5.77
N PRO A 357 20.64 5.31 -4.73
CA PRO A 357 21.96 5.93 -4.75
C PRO A 357 23.12 4.91 -4.72
N THR A 358 24.35 5.38 -4.91
CA THR A 358 25.57 4.57 -4.73
C THR A 358 25.64 3.98 -3.31
N GLY A 359 26.09 2.72 -3.18
CA GLY A 359 26.00 1.96 -1.94
C GLY A 359 24.66 1.23 -1.75
N TRP A 360 23.74 1.38 -2.72
CA TRP A 360 22.44 0.73 -2.84
C TRP A 360 22.11 0.31 -4.29
N LYS A 361 23.09 0.32 -5.20
CA LYS A 361 22.97 -0.18 -6.59
C LYS A 361 22.87 -1.70 -6.60
N SER A 362 22.52 -2.31 -7.74
CA SER A 362 22.33 -3.76 -7.87
C SER A 362 23.54 -4.56 -7.36
N ALA A 363 24.76 -4.12 -7.73
CA ALA A 363 26.02 -4.67 -7.26
C ALA A 363 26.21 -4.56 -5.73
N ASP A 364 25.77 -3.46 -5.11
CA ASP A 364 25.85 -3.26 -3.66
C ASP A 364 24.90 -4.20 -2.91
N VAL A 365 23.65 -4.32 -3.38
CA VAL A 365 22.59 -5.10 -2.72
C VAL A 365 22.61 -6.59 -3.08
N LYS A 366 23.39 -7.01 -4.08
CA LYS A 366 23.42 -8.41 -4.55
C LYS A 366 23.63 -9.42 -3.42
N GLY A 367 24.54 -9.11 -2.50
CA GLY A 367 24.80 -9.96 -1.34
C GLY A 367 23.61 -10.09 -0.37
N ALA A 368 22.69 -9.12 -0.34
CA ALA A 368 21.42 -9.22 0.38
C ALA A 368 20.39 -10.02 -0.44
N ILE A 369 20.28 -9.82 -1.76
CA ILE A 369 19.44 -10.63 -2.66
C ILE A 369 19.76 -12.12 -2.50
N ASP A 370 21.04 -12.49 -2.55
CA ASP A 370 21.50 -13.88 -2.44
C ASP A 370 21.13 -14.51 -1.07
N ARG A 371 21.14 -13.73 0.03
CA ARG A 371 20.72 -14.20 1.37
C ARG A 371 19.21 -14.35 1.50
N VAL A 372 18.46 -13.38 1.00
CA VAL A 372 17.00 -13.39 1.00
C VAL A 372 16.47 -14.57 0.20
N PHE A 373 16.97 -14.80 -1.01
CA PHE A 373 16.52 -15.91 -1.86
C PHE A 373 17.07 -17.28 -1.44
N LYS A 374 18.07 -17.33 -0.57
CA LYS A 374 18.46 -18.56 0.15
C LYS A 374 17.49 -18.88 1.31
N ARG A 375 16.91 -17.88 1.97
CA ARG A 375 15.94 -18.07 3.07
C ARG A 375 14.49 -18.20 2.61
N ILE A 376 14.13 -17.53 1.52
CA ILE A 376 12.80 -17.57 0.89
C ILE A 376 13.03 -17.70 -0.64
N PRO A 377 13.24 -18.92 -1.17
CA PRO A 377 13.41 -19.12 -2.61
C PRO A 377 12.14 -18.74 -3.39
N GLY A 378 10.98 -19.02 -2.78
CA GLY A 378 9.67 -18.97 -3.41
C GLY A 378 9.38 -20.18 -4.30
N THR A 379 8.14 -20.29 -4.76
CA THR A 379 7.68 -21.34 -5.68
C THR A 379 6.58 -20.81 -6.60
N ASP A 380 6.57 -21.20 -7.87
CA ASP A 380 5.44 -20.97 -8.78
C ASP A 380 4.43 -22.12 -8.78
N THR A 381 4.67 -23.13 -7.94
CA THR A 381 3.90 -24.37 -7.80
C THR A 381 3.73 -24.63 -6.30
N PRO A 382 2.80 -23.93 -5.63
CA PRO A 382 2.71 -23.94 -4.16
C PRO A 382 1.98 -25.16 -3.59
N SER A 383 1.22 -25.90 -4.41
CA SER A 383 0.63 -27.19 -4.04
C SER A 383 1.74 -28.23 -3.81
N VAL A 384 1.75 -28.87 -2.64
CA VAL A 384 2.82 -29.81 -2.24
C VAL A 384 2.87 -31.07 -3.13
N ASP A 385 1.80 -31.41 -3.84
CA ASP A 385 1.77 -32.48 -4.84
C ASP A 385 2.45 -32.13 -6.18
N GLY A 386 3.05 -30.94 -6.31
CA GLY A 386 3.80 -30.51 -7.49
C GLY A 386 2.94 -30.10 -8.68
N LYS A 387 1.64 -29.82 -8.48
CA LYS A 387 0.72 -29.39 -9.54
C LYS A 387 0.29 -27.93 -9.38
N ARG A 388 -0.18 -27.36 -10.50
CA ARG A 388 -0.97 -26.12 -10.50
C ARG A 388 -2.41 -26.46 -10.84
N TYR A 389 -3.35 -25.81 -10.16
CA TYR A 389 -4.78 -26.06 -10.26
C TYR A 389 -5.47 -24.94 -11.05
N LYS A 390 -6.61 -25.25 -11.69
CA LYS A 390 -7.42 -24.31 -12.48
C LYS A 390 -6.60 -23.49 -13.49
N GLN A 391 -5.79 -24.16 -14.30
CA GLN A 391 -4.87 -23.49 -15.24
C GLN A 391 -5.54 -23.08 -16.56
N GLU A 392 -6.82 -23.38 -16.78
CA GLU A 392 -7.49 -23.13 -18.05
C GLU A 392 -7.54 -21.63 -18.39
N GLY A 393 -7.72 -20.78 -17.38
CA GLY A 393 -7.60 -19.31 -17.52
C GLY A 393 -6.15 -18.82 -17.73
N PHE A 394 -5.15 -19.59 -17.27
CA PHE A 394 -3.76 -19.31 -17.59
C PHE A 394 -3.44 -19.65 -19.05
N ASP A 395 -3.87 -20.83 -19.51
CA ASP A 395 -3.60 -21.35 -20.85
C ASP A 395 -4.20 -20.45 -21.94
N VAL A 396 -5.44 -19.98 -21.74
CA VAL A 396 -6.14 -19.05 -22.66
C VAL A 396 -5.33 -17.78 -22.94
N LEU A 397 -4.81 -17.12 -21.90
CA LEU A 397 -4.10 -15.85 -22.06
C LEU A 397 -2.63 -16.07 -22.46
N SER A 398 -1.96 -17.04 -21.85
CA SER A 398 -0.57 -17.40 -22.19
C SER A 398 -0.42 -17.88 -23.63
N GLY A 399 -1.41 -18.60 -24.18
CA GLY A 399 -1.48 -19.00 -25.59
C GLY A 399 -1.59 -17.81 -26.54
N ALA A 400 -2.42 -16.81 -26.22
CA ALA A 400 -2.53 -15.57 -27.00
C ALA A 400 -1.22 -14.76 -26.97
N LEU A 401 -0.61 -14.61 -25.79
CA LEU A 401 0.70 -13.96 -25.63
C LEU A 401 1.80 -14.68 -26.42
N GLY A 402 1.86 -16.02 -26.35
CA GLY A 402 2.79 -16.84 -27.13
C GLY A 402 2.60 -16.71 -28.64
N ALA A 403 1.35 -16.64 -29.11
CA ALA A 403 1.01 -16.41 -30.52
C ALA A 403 1.34 -14.99 -31.03
N ASP A 404 1.56 -14.02 -30.14
CA ASP A 404 2.14 -12.70 -30.46
C ASP A 404 3.67 -12.65 -30.24
N GLY A 405 4.30 -13.80 -29.98
CA GLY A 405 5.75 -13.92 -29.81
C GLY A 405 6.29 -13.45 -28.47
N TRP A 406 5.45 -13.32 -27.44
CA TRP A 406 5.94 -13.17 -26.06
C TRP A 406 6.58 -14.49 -25.62
N LYS A 407 7.66 -14.43 -24.83
CA LYS A 407 8.38 -15.64 -24.39
C LYS A 407 7.93 -16.07 -23.00
N SER A 408 7.64 -17.36 -22.84
CA SER A 408 7.52 -17.97 -21.51
C SER A 408 8.89 -18.00 -20.82
N VAL A 409 8.95 -17.60 -19.55
CA VAL A 409 10.13 -17.63 -18.68
C VAL A 409 9.74 -18.07 -17.27
N VAL A 410 10.68 -18.67 -16.53
CA VAL A 410 10.57 -18.77 -15.06
C VAL A 410 11.05 -17.44 -14.49
N ALA A 411 10.13 -16.61 -13.98
CA ALA A 411 10.41 -15.19 -13.71
C ALA A 411 11.54 -14.90 -12.72
N ASN A 412 11.79 -15.80 -11.76
CA ASN A 412 12.85 -15.64 -10.74
C ASN A 412 14.22 -16.19 -11.19
N ASP A 413 14.24 -17.20 -12.06
CA ASP A 413 15.49 -17.67 -12.70
C ASP A 413 15.99 -16.63 -13.70
N GLN A 414 15.06 -16.03 -14.46
CA GLN A 414 15.31 -15.00 -15.46
C GLN A 414 14.95 -13.62 -14.92
N GLN A 415 15.48 -13.26 -13.74
CA GLN A 415 15.12 -12.03 -13.00
C GLN A 415 15.14 -10.77 -13.89
N ASN A 416 16.16 -10.62 -14.74
CA ASN A 416 16.34 -9.44 -15.60
C ASN A 416 15.60 -9.52 -16.96
N GLN A 417 14.94 -10.65 -17.29
CA GLN A 417 14.05 -10.70 -18.45
C GLN A 417 12.66 -10.20 -18.04
N LYS A 418 12.34 -8.96 -18.41
CA LYS A 418 11.07 -8.26 -18.11
C LYS A 418 10.54 -7.43 -19.29
N ASN A 419 10.86 -7.83 -20.52
CA ASN A 419 10.32 -7.21 -21.73
C ASN A 419 9.78 -8.26 -22.74
N ARG A 420 8.48 -8.19 -23.05
CA ARG A 420 7.74 -9.12 -23.92
C ARG A 420 7.88 -10.59 -23.46
N VAL A 421 7.72 -10.81 -22.16
CA VAL A 421 7.79 -12.14 -21.51
C VAL A 421 6.62 -12.38 -20.57
N TYR A 422 6.27 -13.65 -20.33
CA TYR A 422 5.28 -14.09 -19.33
C TYR A 422 5.77 -15.29 -18.52
N SER A 423 5.13 -15.54 -17.36
CA SER A 423 5.50 -16.58 -16.38
C SER A 423 4.26 -17.06 -15.61
N HIS A 424 4.33 -18.25 -15.01
CA HIS A 424 3.48 -18.58 -13.87
C HIS A 424 3.79 -17.65 -12.67
N SER A 425 2.84 -17.50 -11.76
CA SER A 425 2.95 -16.67 -10.56
C SER A 425 3.88 -17.30 -9.51
N PRO A 426 5.03 -16.70 -9.14
CA PRO A 426 5.86 -17.15 -8.02
C PRO A 426 5.38 -16.53 -6.70
N PHE A 427 5.37 -17.32 -5.63
CA PHE A 427 4.88 -16.93 -4.31
C PHE A 427 5.92 -17.20 -3.21
N MET A 428 5.84 -16.45 -2.09
CA MET A 428 6.61 -16.70 -0.86
C MET A 428 6.01 -17.83 0.01
N TYR A 429 5.32 -18.77 -0.65
CA TYR A 429 4.73 -19.95 -0.04
C TYR A 429 5.74 -21.07 0.10
N GLU A 430 5.57 -21.87 1.15
CA GLU A 430 6.35 -23.07 1.44
C GLU A 430 5.44 -24.05 2.18
N ASN A 431 5.54 -25.35 1.84
CA ASN A 431 4.69 -26.41 2.37
C ASN A 431 3.17 -26.09 2.24
N GLY A 432 2.77 -25.51 1.10
CA GLY A 432 1.39 -25.11 0.77
C GLY A 432 0.79 -24.02 1.66
N GLN A 433 1.60 -23.28 2.42
CA GLN A 433 1.15 -22.29 3.40
C GLN A 433 1.88 -20.95 3.25
N ARG A 434 1.29 -19.89 3.83
CA ARG A 434 1.97 -18.61 4.03
C ARG A 434 3.20 -18.77 4.92
N GLN A 435 4.37 -18.44 4.39
CA GLN A 435 5.61 -18.37 5.14
C GLN A 435 6.25 -16.98 4.99
N GLY A 436 7.01 -16.72 3.92
CA GLY A 436 7.70 -15.43 3.74
C GLY A 436 8.55 -15.01 4.96
N PRO A 437 8.61 -13.71 5.31
CA PRO A 437 9.34 -13.23 6.49
C PRO A 437 8.84 -13.83 7.81
N LEU A 438 7.54 -14.04 7.94
CA LEU A 438 6.91 -14.72 9.08
C LEU A 438 7.39 -16.17 9.22
N GLY A 439 7.65 -16.86 8.12
CA GLY A 439 8.11 -18.25 8.13
C GLY A 439 9.62 -18.42 8.29
N ALA A 440 10.43 -17.53 7.68
CA ALA A 440 11.87 -17.72 7.49
C ALA A 440 12.78 -16.78 8.30
N TYR A 441 12.26 -15.69 8.87
CA TYR A 441 13.04 -14.73 9.67
C TYR A 441 12.57 -14.70 11.12
N LEU A 442 11.27 -14.50 11.37
CA LEU A 442 10.73 -14.36 12.73
C LEU A 442 10.98 -15.57 13.66
N PRO A 443 10.88 -16.85 13.22
CA PRO A 443 11.12 -17.99 14.11
C PRO A 443 12.59 -18.10 14.54
N VAL A 444 13.52 -17.68 13.67
CA VAL A 444 14.96 -17.66 13.97
C VAL A 444 15.27 -16.57 15.01
N ALA A 445 14.58 -15.42 14.91
CA ALA A 445 14.65 -14.36 15.92
C ALA A 445 14.07 -14.80 17.28
N LEU A 446 12.87 -15.38 17.30
CA LEU A 446 12.20 -15.84 18.53
C LEU A 446 12.97 -16.94 19.28
N ALA A 447 13.86 -17.68 18.60
CA ALA A 447 14.74 -18.65 19.25
C ALA A 447 15.92 -18.01 20.01
N ARG A 448 16.19 -16.70 19.85
CA ARG A 448 17.32 -16.01 20.50
C ARG A 448 16.90 -15.37 21.82
N LYS A 449 17.64 -15.65 22.90
CA LYS A 449 17.39 -15.09 24.25
C LYS A 449 17.49 -13.56 24.33
N ASN A 450 18.17 -12.93 23.38
CA ASN A 450 18.34 -11.48 23.26
C ASN A 450 17.29 -10.80 22.37
N PHE A 451 16.26 -11.52 21.91
CA PHE A 451 15.15 -10.99 21.13
C PHE A 451 13.83 -11.06 21.91
N LYS A 452 13.01 -10.02 21.80
CA LYS A 452 11.70 -9.92 22.46
C LYS A 452 10.67 -9.36 21.48
N LEU A 453 9.48 -9.96 21.42
CA LEU A 453 8.34 -9.50 20.63
C LEU A 453 7.22 -9.05 21.56
N LEU A 454 6.61 -7.89 21.29
CA LEU A 454 5.36 -7.44 21.90
C LEU A 454 4.34 -7.10 20.79
N THR A 455 3.33 -7.95 20.61
CA THR A 455 2.12 -7.67 19.81
C THR A 455 1.11 -6.84 20.60
N ASN A 456 0.04 -6.36 19.96
CA ASN A 456 -1.00 -5.50 20.56
C ASN A 456 -0.43 -4.23 21.23
N THR A 457 0.72 -3.75 20.75
CA THR A 457 1.54 -2.72 21.40
C THR A 457 1.86 -1.61 20.41
N MET A 458 0.97 -0.61 20.35
CA MET A 458 1.15 0.55 19.48
C MET A 458 2.20 1.50 20.05
N ALA A 459 3.26 1.76 19.28
CA ALA A 459 4.17 2.86 19.55
C ALA A 459 3.50 4.18 19.18
N ARG A 460 3.50 5.13 20.12
CA ARG A 460 2.96 6.48 19.94
C ARG A 460 3.89 7.34 19.09
N ARG A 461 5.17 7.39 19.51
CA ARG A 461 6.25 8.25 18.99
C ARG A 461 7.61 7.86 19.57
N VAL A 462 8.68 8.41 19.01
CA VAL A 462 10.04 8.33 19.57
C VAL A 462 10.25 9.42 20.60
N VAL A 463 10.71 9.05 21.80
CA VAL A 463 11.13 10.00 22.84
C VAL A 463 12.57 10.40 22.55
N ARG A 464 12.84 11.72 22.42
CA ARG A 464 14.15 12.26 22.06
C ARG A 464 14.48 13.58 22.76
N THR A 465 15.76 13.90 22.82
CA THR A 465 16.30 15.20 23.25
C THR A 465 17.20 15.70 22.12
N GLY A 466 16.85 16.82 21.49
CA GLY A 466 17.42 17.20 20.20
C GLY A 466 17.33 16.05 19.19
N GLY A 467 18.44 15.73 18.51
CA GLY A 467 18.53 14.60 17.58
C GLY A 467 18.65 13.21 18.20
N LYS A 468 18.73 13.08 19.53
CA LYS A 468 19.05 11.80 20.20
C LYS A 468 17.81 11.14 20.79
N ALA A 469 17.41 9.98 20.26
CA ALA A 469 16.38 9.15 20.85
C ALA A 469 16.86 8.51 22.16
N THR A 470 15.97 8.43 23.15
CA THR A 470 16.18 7.79 24.46
C THR A 470 15.23 6.60 24.68
N GLY A 471 14.14 6.51 23.92
CA GLY A 471 13.16 5.43 23.99
C GLY A 471 11.99 5.62 23.04
N VAL A 472 10.97 4.78 23.19
CA VAL A 472 9.73 4.79 22.41
C VAL A 472 8.55 4.83 23.38
N GLU A 473 7.70 5.85 23.26
CA GLU A 473 6.48 6.00 24.07
C GLU A 473 5.38 5.08 23.51
N LEU A 474 4.64 4.40 24.39
CA LEU A 474 3.54 3.50 24.01
C LEU A 474 2.18 4.20 24.14
N GLU A 475 1.29 3.95 23.19
CA GLU A 475 -0.06 4.53 23.16
C GLU A 475 -0.92 3.99 24.32
N GLY A 476 -1.76 4.83 24.94
CA GLY A 476 -2.62 4.42 26.06
C GLY A 476 -1.99 4.56 27.45
N GLY A 477 -0.79 5.16 27.56
CA GLY A 477 -0.18 5.50 28.85
C GLY A 477 0.70 4.41 29.47
N CYS A 478 1.03 3.36 28.71
CA CYS A 478 1.82 2.21 29.17
C CYS A 478 3.29 2.53 29.50
N GLY A 479 3.74 3.79 29.33
CA GLY A 479 5.10 4.24 29.57
C GLY A 479 5.99 4.17 28.33
N THR A 480 7.30 4.10 28.56
CA THR A 480 8.34 4.26 27.53
C THR A 480 9.30 3.07 27.55
N ALA A 481 9.40 2.35 26.43
CA ALA A 481 10.43 1.33 26.22
C ALA A 481 11.80 2.02 26.03
N LYS A 482 12.81 1.64 26.81
CA LYS A 482 14.08 2.39 26.93
C LYS A 482 15.18 1.84 26.03
N LEU A 483 16.06 2.73 25.57
CA LEU A 483 17.30 2.35 24.89
C LEU A 483 18.46 2.17 25.88
N ASN A 484 19.38 1.27 25.55
CA ASN A 484 20.71 1.22 26.15
C ASN A 484 21.54 2.46 25.72
N PRO A 485 22.62 2.80 26.44
CA PRO A 485 23.60 3.78 25.96
C PRO A 485 24.16 3.38 24.58
N GLY A 486 23.97 4.26 23.58
CA GLY A 486 24.33 3.97 22.18
C GLY A 486 23.30 3.13 21.39
N GLY A 487 22.17 2.78 22.00
CA GLY A 487 21.06 2.08 21.35
C GLY A 487 20.31 2.93 20.33
N ARG A 488 19.52 2.28 19.46
CA ARG A 488 18.87 2.87 18.28
C ARG A 488 17.40 2.50 18.16
N VAL A 489 16.61 3.39 17.55
CA VAL A 489 15.22 3.10 17.12
C VAL A 489 15.19 2.86 15.62
N ILE A 490 14.51 1.80 15.19
CA ILE A 490 14.28 1.46 13.79
C ILE A 490 12.77 1.55 13.51
N LEU A 491 12.37 2.50 12.67
CA LEU A 491 10.98 2.64 12.22
C LEU A 491 10.74 1.71 11.04
N SER A 492 9.80 0.77 11.17
CA SER A 492 9.43 -0.23 10.18
C SER A 492 7.90 -0.35 9.99
N GLY A 493 7.17 0.72 10.33
CA GLY A 493 5.70 0.81 10.25
C GLY A 493 5.13 0.99 8.84
N GLY A 494 5.96 0.93 7.80
CA GLY A 494 5.56 1.10 6.40
C GLY A 494 5.38 2.58 6.01
N ALA A 495 5.03 2.79 4.74
CA ALA A 495 4.92 4.13 4.13
C ALA A 495 4.05 5.12 4.92
N PHE A 496 2.96 4.64 5.55
CA PHE A 496 2.09 5.46 6.40
C PHE A 496 2.55 5.49 7.86
N GLY A 497 2.80 4.33 8.47
CA GLY A 497 3.09 4.22 9.91
C GLY A 497 4.43 4.85 10.31
N SER A 498 5.48 4.69 9.51
CA SER A 498 6.77 5.34 9.77
C SER A 498 6.70 6.86 9.58
N SER A 499 5.91 7.36 8.62
CA SER A 499 5.62 8.80 8.52
C SER A 499 4.83 9.33 9.72
N LYS A 500 3.80 8.60 10.20
CA LYS A 500 3.06 8.96 11.43
C LYS A 500 3.99 9.05 12.65
N LEU A 501 4.87 8.07 12.82
CA LEU A 501 5.85 8.04 13.91
C LEU A 501 6.83 9.22 13.83
N LEU A 502 7.30 9.59 12.63
CA LEU A 502 8.15 10.76 12.43
C LEU A 502 7.40 12.07 12.77
N PHE A 503 6.20 12.28 12.23
CA PHE A 503 5.37 13.46 12.52
C PHE A 503 5.11 13.61 14.03
N ARG A 504 4.67 12.53 14.71
CA ARG A 504 4.43 12.51 16.17
C ARG A 504 5.70 12.60 17.01
N SER A 505 6.88 12.47 16.39
CA SER A 505 8.19 12.74 17.00
C SER A 505 8.74 14.13 16.67
N GLY A 506 7.97 15.02 16.03
CA GLY A 506 8.43 16.36 15.62
C GLY A 506 9.45 16.34 14.48
N ILE A 507 9.33 15.38 13.55
CA ILE A 507 10.21 15.23 12.39
C ILE A 507 9.35 15.18 11.12
N GLY A 508 9.50 16.17 10.24
CA GLY A 508 8.66 16.33 9.04
C GLY A 508 8.43 17.79 8.65
N PRO A 509 7.57 18.06 7.65
CA PRO A 509 7.28 19.42 7.20
C PRO A 509 6.57 20.24 8.28
N LYS A 510 6.94 21.52 8.44
CA LYS A 510 6.46 22.36 9.56
C LYS A 510 4.93 22.45 9.66
N ASP A 511 4.22 22.46 8.55
CA ASP A 511 2.75 22.42 8.48
C ASP A 511 2.20 21.13 9.12
N GLN A 512 2.73 19.96 8.75
CA GLN A 512 2.33 18.67 9.31
C GLN A 512 2.64 18.57 10.82
N LEU A 513 3.79 19.10 11.26
CA LEU A 513 4.13 19.18 12.68
C LEU A 513 3.21 20.15 13.45
N THR A 514 2.71 21.19 12.79
CA THR A 514 1.73 22.13 13.37
C THR A 514 0.37 21.47 13.56
N VAL A 515 -0.06 20.57 12.66
CA VAL A 515 -1.27 19.77 12.87
C VAL A 515 -1.14 18.89 14.12
N VAL A 516 0.00 18.21 14.31
CA VAL A 516 0.24 17.40 15.52
C VAL A 516 0.27 18.26 16.79
N LYS A 517 0.94 19.42 16.76
CA LYS A 517 0.98 20.40 17.85
C LYS A 517 -0.42 20.86 18.29
N ASN A 518 -1.36 20.96 17.33
CA ASN A 518 -2.72 21.42 17.56
C ASN A 518 -3.71 20.27 17.82
N SER A 519 -3.29 19.01 17.71
CA SER A 519 -4.14 17.84 17.95
C SER A 519 -4.53 17.70 19.43
N ALA A 520 -5.77 17.28 19.69
CA ALA A 520 -6.26 17.05 21.05
C ALA A 520 -5.51 15.92 21.79
N VAL A 521 -4.99 14.93 21.05
CA VAL A 521 -4.33 13.75 21.62
C VAL A 521 -2.87 14.03 22.00
N ASP A 522 -2.08 14.62 21.09
CA ASP A 522 -0.63 14.79 21.31
C ASP A 522 -0.25 16.20 21.76
N GLY A 523 -0.99 17.24 21.36
CA GLY A 523 -0.55 18.64 21.38
C GLY A 523 0.02 19.13 22.71
N ALA A 524 -0.70 18.90 23.81
CA ALA A 524 -0.28 19.28 25.17
C ALA A 524 1.01 18.59 25.65
N SER A 525 1.41 17.49 25.01
CA SER A 525 2.62 16.71 25.31
C SER A 525 3.64 16.74 24.17
N PHE A 526 3.40 17.50 23.10
CA PHE A 526 4.21 17.44 21.87
C PHE A 526 5.59 18.08 22.08
N ILE A 527 6.58 17.64 21.30
CA ILE A 527 7.93 18.16 21.43
C ILE A 527 7.99 19.63 21.01
N LYS A 528 8.79 20.43 21.73
CA LYS A 528 8.89 21.89 21.54
C LYS A 528 9.27 22.23 20.10
N GLU A 529 8.72 23.34 19.61
CA GLU A 529 8.94 23.80 18.23
C GLU A 529 10.42 24.10 17.91
N ALA A 530 11.22 24.46 18.91
CA ALA A 530 12.67 24.64 18.78
C ALA A 530 13.45 23.32 18.56
N ASP A 531 12.86 22.17 18.90
CA ASP A 531 13.43 20.83 18.69
C ASP A 531 12.89 20.15 17.41
N TRP A 532 12.10 20.83 16.58
CA TRP A 532 11.53 20.26 15.36
C TRP A 532 12.58 20.08 14.26
N ILE A 533 12.53 18.94 13.58
CA ILE A 533 13.46 18.59 12.50
C ILE A 533 12.71 18.63 11.17
N ASN A 534 12.88 19.72 10.41
CA ASN A 534 12.17 19.93 9.14
C ASN A 534 12.76 19.07 8.03
N LEU A 535 12.03 18.02 7.63
CA LEU A 535 12.38 17.07 6.57
C LEU A 535 11.18 16.81 5.65
N PRO A 536 11.38 16.38 4.38
CA PRO A 536 10.31 16.10 3.42
C PRO A 536 9.55 14.77 3.70
N VAL A 537 9.24 14.49 4.97
CA VAL A 537 8.46 13.31 5.38
C VAL A 537 7.05 13.39 4.79
N GLY A 538 6.57 12.28 4.23
CA GLY A 538 5.29 12.19 3.52
C GLY A 538 5.37 12.61 2.05
N GLN A 539 6.41 13.33 1.61
CA GLN A 539 6.63 13.68 0.20
C GLN A 539 7.16 12.48 -0.59
N ASN A 540 7.18 12.57 -1.93
CA ASN A 540 7.66 11.50 -2.81
C ASN A 540 6.86 10.17 -2.67
N LEU A 541 5.62 10.22 -2.17
CA LEU A 541 4.72 9.07 -2.16
C LEU A 541 4.57 8.51 -3.59
N ASN A 542 4.66 7.19 -3.72
CA ASN A 542 4.47 6.50 -4.99
C ASN A 542 3.74 5.17 -4.77
N ASP A 543 3.05 4.69 -5.80
CA ASP A 543 2.39 3.37 -5.89
C ASP A 543 2.42 2.95 -7.37
N HIS A 544 2.23 1.67 -7.69
CA HIS A 544 1.99 1.27 -9.08
C HIS A 544 0.66 1.87 -9.55
N VAL A 545 0.63 2.46 -10.73
CA VAL A 545 -0.65 2.89 -11.33
C VAL A 545 -1.39 1.64 -11.79
N ASN A 546 -2.50 1.29 -11.13
CA ASN A 546 -3.38 0.22 -11.61
C ASN A 546 -4.22 0.70 -12.80
N THR A 547 -4.38 -0.15 -13.81
CA THR A 547 -5.40 -0.02 -14.86
C THR A 547 -5.86 -1.41 -15.27
N ASP A 548 -7.11 -1.77 -14.98
CA ASP A 548 -7.62 -3.12 -15.25
C ASP A 548 -8.15 -3.26 -16.68
N LEU A 549 -7.95 -4.45 -17.26
CA LEU A 549 -8.68 -4.93 -18.44
C LEU A 549 -9.52 -6.13 -18.02
N VAL A 550 -10.64 -6.38 -18.70
CA VAL A 550 -11.48 -7.57 -18.45
C VAL A 550 -11.74 -8.26 -19.78
N ILE A 551 -11.43 -9.55 -19.82
CA ILE A 551 -11.72 -10.44 -20.94
C ILE A 551 -12.63 -11.59 -20.50
N LYS A 552 -13.32 -12.21 -21.46
CA LYS A 552 -14.19 -13.37 -21.29
C LYS A 552 -13.86 -14.44 -22.32
N HIS A 553 -13.86 -15.71 -21.92
CA HIS A 553 -13.58 -16.85 -22.79
C HIS A 553 -14.19 -18.14 -22.20
N PRO A 554 -14.87 -19.00 -22.99
CA PRO A 554 -15.63 -20.14 -22.46
C PRO A 554 -14.80 -21.16 -21.67
N ASN A 555 -13.51 -21.32 -21.99
CA ASN A 555 -12.63 -22.25 -21.26
C ASN A 555 -12.13 -21.70 -19.91
N ILE A 556 -12.34 -20.41 -19.58
CA ILE A 556 -11.96 -19.89 -18.26
C ILE A 556 -12.84 -20.57 -17.20
N SER A 557 -12.21 -21.06 -16.12
CA SER A 557 -12.90 -21.78 -15.06
C SER A 557 -12.71 -21.09 -13.70
N PHE A 558 -13.76 -20.41 -13.24
CA PHE A 558 -13.82 -19.79 -11.92
C PHE A 558 -13.72 -20.81 -10.77
N TYR A 559 -13.34 -20.30 -9.60
CA TYR A 559 -13.42 -20.97 -8.30
C TYR A 559 -13.76 -19.91 -7.24
N ASP A 560 -14.83 -20.15 -6.46
CA ASP A 560 -15.28 -19.18 -5.47
C ASP A 560 -14.49 -19.30 -4.15
N PHE A 561 -13.47 -18.45 -4.01
CA PHE A 561 -12.65 -18.36 -2.79
C PHE A 561 -13.37 -17.64 -1.63
N TYR A 562 -14.47 -16.92 -1.89
CA TYR A 562 -15.29 -16.30 -0.83
C TYR A 562 -16.29 -17.32 -0.25
N GLU A 563 -16.93 -18.13 -1.10
CA GLU A 563 -17.71 -19.30 -0.65
C GLU A 563 -16.82 -20.28 0.14
N ALA A 564 -15.55 -20.44 -0.25
CA ALA A 564 -14.57 -21.25 0.47
C ALA A 564 -14.26 -20.81 1.92
N TRP A 565 -14.65 -19.60 2.33
CA TRP A 565 -14.61 -19.21 3.75
C TRP A 565 -15.63 -20.00 4.58
N ASN A 566 -16.89 -20.04 4.13
CA ASN A 566 -18.01 -20.62 4.86
C ASN A 566 -18.25 -22.10 4.51
N THR A 567 -18.31 -22.38 3.20
CA THR A 567 -18.79 -23.65 2.62
C THR A 567 -17.80 -24.13 1.54
N PRO A 568 -16.52 -24.37 1.88
CA PRO A 568 -15.54 -24.84 0.90
C PRO A 568 -15.92 -26.18 0.29
N ASN A 569 -15.57 -26.36 -0.98
CA ASN A 569 -15.65 -27.66 -1.66
C ASN A 569 -14.96 -28.72 -0.79
N GLU A 570 -15.69 -29.79 -0.47
CA GLU A 570 -15.22 -30.79 0.48
C GLU A 570 -13.95 -31.52 0.00
N ALA A 571 -13.82 -31.78 -1.30
CA ALA A 571 -12.63 -32.41 -1.86
C ALA A 571 -11.40 -31.50 -1.77
N ASP A 572 -11.53 -30.21 -2.12
CA ASP A 572 -10.43 -29.25 -2.02
C ASP A 572 -10.03 -28.96 -0.56
N LYS A 573 -11.02 -28.80 0.33
CA LYS A 573 -10.80 -28.69 1.79
C LYS A 573 -10.04 -29.90 2.32
N ASN A 574 -10.51 -31.12 2.03
CA ASN A 574 -9.91 -32.34 2.55
C ASN A 574 -8.51 -32.57 1.96
N LEU A 575 -8.29 -32.24 0.68
CA LEU A 575 -6.97 -32.29 0.04
C LEU A 575 -5.99 -31.28 0.67
N TYR A 576 -6.43 -30.05 0.95
CA TYR A 576 -5.61 -29.04 1.59
C TYR A 576 -5.29 -29.38 3.05
N LEU A 577 -6.29 -29.80 3.84
CA LEU A 577 -6.11 -30.16 5.24
C LEU A 577 -5.21 -31.38 5.42
N SER A 578 -5.33 -32.40 4.56
CA SER A 578 -4.54 -33.65 4.66
C SER A 578 -3.19 -33.62 3.95
N LYS A 579 -3.03 -32.84 2.86
CA LYS A 579 -1.82 -32.87 2.00
C LYS A 579 -1.27 -31.51 1.59
N ARG A 580 -1.79 -30.39 2.11
CA ARG A 580 -1.39 -29.00 1.73
C ARG A 580 -1.28 -28.82 0.21
N SER A 581 -2.27 -29.36 -0.48
CA SER A 581 -2.34 -29.43 -1.94
C SER A 581 -3.73 -28.99 -2.43
N GLY A 582 -3.89 -28.79 -3.74
CA GLY A 582 -5.16 -28.33 -4.32
C GLY A 582 -5.23 -26.80 -4.50
N ILE A 583 -6.38 -26.33 -5.00
CA ILE A 583 -6.61 -24.92 -5.32
C ILE A 583 -6.42 -23.98 -4.12
N LEU A 584 -6.73 -24.44 -2.90
CA LEU A 584 -6.58 -23.68 -1.65
C LEU A 584 -5.11 -23.48 -1.21
N ALA A 585 -4.15 -24.17 -1.84
CA ALA A 585 -2.71 -23.90 -1.69
C ALA A 585 -2.19 -22.82 -2.66
N GLN A 586 -3.03 -22.32 -3.56
CA GLN A 586 -2.74 -21.16 -4.43
C GLN A 586 -3.40 -19.90 -3.85
N SER A 587 -2.91 -18.71 -4.19
CA SER A 587 -3.55 -17.45 -3.78
C SER A 587 -4.97 -17.34 -4.33
N ALA A 588 -5.83 -16.68 -3.56
CA ALA A 588 -7.11 -16.17 -4.04
C ALA A 588 -6.98 -14.75 -4.62
N PRO A 589 -7.78 -14.39 -5.65
CA PRO A 589 -8.41 -15.31 -6.59
C PRO A 589 -7.33 -16.01 -7.43
N ASN A 590 -7.69 -17.00 -8.25
CA ASN A 590 -6.72 -17.81 -8.98
C ASN A 590 -5.90 -16.96 -9.97
N ILE A 591 -4.64 -16.71 -9.64
CA ILE A 591 -3.75 -15.80 -10.39
C ILE A 591 -3.14 -16.54 -11.59
N GLY A 592 -3.46 -16.05 -12.78
CA GLY A 592 -3.02 -16.57 -14.08
C GLY A 592 -1.60 -16.13 -14.46
N PRO A 593 -1.32 -15.83 -15.74
CA PRO A 593 0.00 -15.42 -16.17
C PRO A 593 0.35 -14.02 -15.66
N LEU A 594 1.61 -13.90 -15.25
CA LEU A 594 2.26 -12.63 -14.97
C LEU A 594 3.13 -12.28 -16.18
N ALA A 595 2.99 -11.08 -16.72
CA ALA A 595 3.69 -10.66 -17.94
C ALA A 595 4.31 -9.26 -17.79
N TRP A 596 5.36 -8.96 -18.57
CA TRP A 596 6.09 -7.70 -18.47
C TRP A 596 6.54 -7.16 -19.82
N GLU A 597 6.47 -5.85 -19.99
CA GLU A 597 6.98 -5.11 -21.14
C GLU A 597 7.59 -3.77 -20.74
N VAL A 598 8.51 -3.27 -21.54
CA VAL A 598 9.16 -1.95 -21.35
C VAL A 598 8.75 -1.04 -22.49
N ILE A 599 8.03 0.03 -22.17
CA ILE A 599 7.62 1.07 -23.12
C ILE A 599 8.66 2.19 -23.09
N LYS A 600 9.19 2.57 -24.26
CA LYS A 600 10.05 3.75 -24.40
C LYS A 600 9.16 4.99 -24.54
N GLY A 601 9.21 5.89 -23.56
CA GLY A 601 8.53 7.18 -23.63
C GLY A 601 9.18 8.12 -24.65
N ALA A 602 8.41 9.05 -25.20
CA ALA A 602 8.90 10.11 -26.08
C ALA A 602 9.83 11.10 -25.34
N ASP A 603 9.74 11.16 -24.01
CA ASP A 603 10.66 11.82 -23.09
C ASP A 603 12.00 11.07 -22.91
N GLY A 604 12.19 9.95 -23.61
CA GLY A 604 13.38 9.11 -23.51
C GLY A 604 13.42 8.20 -22.28
N ILE A 605 12.39 8.21 -21.41
CA ILE A 605 12.36 7.39 -20.19
C ILE A 605 11.80 5.99 -20.51
N ASP A 606 12.52 4.95 -20.10
CA ASP A 606 12.01 3.58 -20.13
C ASP A 606 10.99 3.41 -19.00
N ARG A 607 9.75 3.05 -19.33
CA ARG A 607 8.68 2.76 -18.36
C ARG A 607 8.36 1.28 -18.36
N GLN A 608 8.49 0.67 -17.18
CA GLN A 608 8.22 -0.74 -16.97
C GLN A 608 6.74 -0.96 -16.67
N LEU A 609 6.14 -1.93 -17.34
CA LEU A 609 4.82 -2.46 -17.02
C LEU A 609 4.94 -3.88 -16.46
N GLN A 610 4.16 -4.20 -15.44
CA GLN A 610 3.76 -5.57 -15.08
C GLN A 610 2.27 -5.74 -15.42
N TRP A 611 1.89 -6.94 -15.81
CA TRP A 611 0.53 -7.38 -16.01
C TRP A 611 0.24 -8.56 -15.07
N THR A 612 -0.85 -8.47 -14.31
CA THR A 612 -1.27 -9.51 -13.35
C THR A 612 -2.67 -10.01 -13.71
N ALA A 613 -2.74 -11.16 -14.37
CA ALA A 613 -4.00 -11.82 -14.71
C ALA A 613 -4.59 -12.59 -13.53
N ARG A 614 -5.91 -12.58 -13.37
CA ARG A 614 -6.64 -13.39 -12.38
C ARG A 614 -8.02 -13.81 -12.88
N VAL A 615 -8.44 -15.02 -12.53
CA VAL A 615 -9.79 -15.52 -12.85
C VAL A 615 -10.78 -14.94 -11.86
N GLU A 616 -11.30 -13.76 -12.21
CA GLU A 616 -12.19 -12.89 -11.44
C GLU A 616 -12.77 -11.85 -12.41
N GLY A 617 -14.02 -11.41 -12.18
CA GLY A 617 -14.69 -10.39 -12.97
C GLY A 617 -15.75 -9.63 -12.15
N PRO A 618 -16.52 -8.72 -12.77
CA PRO A 618 -17.30 -7.70 -12.06
C PRO A 618 -18.60 -8.19 -11.41
N GLY A 619 -19.09 -9.41 -11.71
CA GLY A 619 -20.41 -9.89 -11.28
C GLY A 619 -20.38 -11.06 -10.29
N ALA A 620 -21.38 -11.14 -9.40
CA ALA A 620 -21.49 -12.18 -8.35
C ALA A 620 -21.78 -13.61 -8.84
N ASN A 621 -21.92 -13.83 -10.16
CA ASN A 621 -22.16 -15.14 -10.80
C ASN A 621 -21.15 -15.42 -11.93
N ASP A 622 -19.97 -14.80 -11.89
CA ASP A 622 -19.00 -14.89 -12.96
C ASP A 622 -18.28 -16.24 -13.02
N THR A 623 -18.43 -16.97 -14.13
CA THR A 623 -17.76 -18.27 -14.35
C THR A 623 -16.60 -18.21 -15.36
N HIS A 624 -16.49 -17.15 -16.16
CA HIS A 624 -15.75 -17.15 -17.43
C HIS A 624 -14.94 -15.87 -17.74
N HIS A 625 -14.88 -14.90 -16.84
CA HIS A 625 -14.03 -13.71 -17.02
C HIS A 625 -12.66 -13.84 -16.34
N LEU A 626 -11.72 -13.06 -16.86
CA LEU A 626 -10.38 -12.91 -16.32
C LEU A 626 -10.01 -11.42 -16.38
N THR A 627 -9.66 -10.87 -15.21
CA THR A 627 -9.22 -9.49 -15.04
C THR A 627 -7.70 -9.41 -15.14
N ILE A 628 -7.18 -8.49 -15.94
CA ILE A 628 -5.75 -8.27 -16.19
C ILE A 628 -5.37 -6.88 -15.68
N SER A 629 -4.78 -6.79 -14.50
CA SER A 629 -4.29 -5.52 -13.96
C SER A 629 -2.97 -5.12 -14.61
N GLN A 630 -2.94 -3.97 -15.30
CA GLN A 630 -1.70 -3.29 -15.64
C GLN A 630 -1.18 -2.53 -14.43
N TYR A 631 0.09 -2.70 -14.11
CA TYR A 631 0.84 -1.92 -13.12
C TYR A 631 1.96 -1.16 -13.83
N LEU A 632 1.82 0.16 -13.95
CA LEU A 632 2.93 1.03 -14.36
C LEU A 632 3.87 1.26 -13.16
N GLY A 633 5.13 0.84 -13.31
CA GLY A 633 6.14 0.77 -12.24
C GLY A 633 7.38 1.61 -12.50
N ARG A 634 8.57 0.99 -12.41
CA ARG A 634 9.86 1.68 -12.58
C ARG A 634 9.93 2.52 -13.86
N GLY A 635 10.13 3.82 -13.67
CA GLY A 635 10.12 4.84 -14.73
C GLY A 635 9.05 5.92 -14.54
N THR A 636 8.10 5.76 -13.60
CA THR A 636 7.11 6.83 -13.28
C THR A 636 7.77 8.13 -12.83
N THR A 637 7.33 9.24 -13.42
CA THR A 637 7.74 10.60 -13.00
C THR A 637 6.73 11.25 -12.05
N SER A 638 5.46 10.82 -12.09
CA SER A 638 4.41 11.27 -11.17
C SER A 638 4.77 10.97 -9.70
N ARG A 639 4.40 11.88 -8.77
CA ARG A 639 4.60 11.72 -7.31
C ARG A 639 3.47 12.34 -6.49
N GLY A 640 3.05 11.64 -5.46
CA GLY A 640 2.05 12.06 -4.48
C GLY A 640 2.67 12.60 -3.19
N SER A 641 1.80 12.79 -2.21
CA SER A 641 2.17 13.11 -0.82
C SER A 641 1.18 12.50 0.17
N LEU A 642 1.67 12.22 1.38
CA LEU A 642 0.86 11.98 2.57
C LEU A 642 0.76 13.25 3.41
N GLY A 643 -0.25 13.30 4.27
CA GLY A 643 -0.35 14.22 5.39
C GLY A 643 -0.96 13.55 6.62
N ILE A 644 -0.94 14.26 7.75
CA ILE A 644 -1.60 13.88 9.00
C ILE A 644 -2.70 14.89 9.31
N ASN A 645 -3.88 14.41 9.76
CA ASN A 645 -4.99 15.27 10.17
C ASN A 645 -5.02 15.48 11.70
N GLY A 646 -5.95 16.31 12.20
CA GLY A 646 -6.06 16.65 13.63
C GLY A 646 -6.43 15.46 14.52
N ALA A 647 -7.09 14.44 13.97
CA ALA A 647 -7.34 13.15 14.61
C ALA A 647 -6.10 12.20 14.57
N LEU A 648 -4.98 12.67 14.04
CA LEU A 648 -3.72 11.95 13.83
C LEU A 648 -3.81 10.74 12.88
N ASN A 649 -4.82 10.68 12.01
CA ASN A 649 -4.87 9.73 10.90
C ASN A 649 -3.97 10.17 9.76
N ILE A 650 -3.39 9.23 9.02
CA ILE A 650 -2.62 9.52 7.81
C ILE A 650 -3.53 9.42 6.57
N VAL A 651 -3.46 10.44 5.72
CA VAL A 651 -4.25 10.56 4.49
C VAL A 651 -3.39 10.82 3.26
N VAL A 652 -3.83 10.35 2.09
CA VAL A 652 -3.19 10.62 0.80
C VAL A 652 -3.59 12.01 0.30
N THR A 653 -2.85 13.04 0.75
CA THR A 653 -3.11 14.45 0.39
C THR A 653 -2.92 14.75 -1.09
N LYS A 654 -2.08 13.98 -1.79
CA LYS A 654 -1.93 14.03 -3.25
C LYS A 654 -1.72 12.62 -3.80
N ALA A 655 -2.60 12.17 -4.69
CA ALA A 655 -2.50 10.85 -5.29
C ALA A 655 -1.37 10.77 -6.35
N PRO A 656 -0.54 9.71 -6.40
CA PRO A 656 0.66 9.65 -7.25
C PRO A 656 0.39 9.37 -8.74
N TYR A 657 -0.85 9.27 -9.19
CA TYR A 657 -1.19 8.66 -10.48
C TYR A 657 -1.28 9.66 -11.65
N LEU A 658 -0.60 9.34 -12.76
CA LEU A 658 -0.79 9.96 -14.08
C LEU A 658 -0.79 11.49 -14.09
N GLN A 659 0.19 12.09 -13.40
CA GLN A 659 0.42 13.53 -13.37
C GLN A 659 1.28 14.02 -14.55
N SER A 660 1.86 13.10 -15.32
CA SER A 660 2.62 13.40 -16.53
C SER A 660 2.07 12.68 -17.77
N ASP A 661 2.23 13.31 -18.93
CA ASP A 661 1.79 12.76 -20.21
C ASP A 661 2.62 11.52 -20.59
N GLY A 662 3.91 11.47 -20.23
CA GLY A 662 4.76 10.31 -20.46
C GLY A 662 4.33 9.07 -19.67
N ASP A 663 3.87 9.24 -18.42
CA ASP A 663 3.30 8.14 -17.63
C ASP A 663 1.96 7.68 -18.24
N THR A 664 1.11 8.63 -18.67
CA THR A 664 -0.20 8.35 -19.30
C THR A 664 -0.06 7.64 -20.65
N ALA A 665 0.86 8.08 -21.49
CA ALA A 665 1.16 7.48 -22.79
C ALA A 665 1.69 6.05 -22.66
N ALA A 666 2.46 5.74 -21.61
CA ALA A 666 2.95 4.39 -21.36
C ALA A 666 1.82 3.42 -20.97
N VAL A 667 0.84 3.86 -20.16
CA VAL A 667 -0.38 3.08 -19.86
C VAL A 667 -1.13 2.73 -21.15
N VAL A 668 -1.41 3.74 -21.97
CA VAL A 668 -2.14 3.60 -23.25
C VAL A 668 -1.39 2.69 -24.23
N ALA A 669 -0.08 2.88 -24.39
CA ALA A 669 0.76 2.06 -25.26
C ALA A 669 0.80 0.58 -24.82
N GLY A 670 0.92 0.33 -23.51
CA GLY A 670 0.84 -1.00 -22.94
C GLY A 670 -0.51 -1.68 -23.22
N ILE A 671 -1.63 -0.99 -22.95
CA ILE A 671 -2.96 -1.55 -23.23
C ILE A 671 -3.10 -1.88 -24.72
N LYS A 672 -2.59 -1.04 -25.64
CA LYS A 672 -2.56 -1.35 -27.07
C LYS A 672 -1.70 -2.58 -27.41
N SER A 673 -0.54 -2.75 -26.77
CA SER A 673 0.32 -3.94 -26.89
C SER A 673 -0.40 -5.21 -26.41
N MET A 674 -0.92 -5.20 -25.18
CA MET A 674 -1.65 -6.31 -24.56
C MET A 674 -2.91 -6.68 -25.36
N MET A 675 -3.72 -5.70 -25.78
CA MET A 675 -4.89 -5.95 -26.63
C MET A 675 -4.53 -6.51 -28.02
N THR A 676 -3.34 -6.18 -28.55
CA THR A 676 -2.85 -6.75 -29.83
C THR A 676 -2.45 -8.22 -29.65
N ALA A 677 -1.85 -8.56 -28.52
CA ALA A 677 -1.46 -9.93 -28.20
C ALA A 677 -2.67 -10.83 -27.88
N ILE A 678 -3.62 -10.35 -27.10
CA ILE A 678 -4.87 -11.08 -26.77
C ILE A 678 -5.66 -11.42 -28.04
N ARG A 679 -5.75 -10.49 -29.01
CA ARG A 679 -6.46 -10.70 -30.29
C ARG A 679 -5.89 -11.81 -31.18
N LYS A 680 -4.77 -12.46 -30.82
CA LYS A 680 -4.31 -13.69 -31.50
C LYS A 680 -5.22 -14.88 -31.21
N ASN A 681 -5.96 -14.87 -30.11
CA ASN A 681 -7.08 -15.78 -29.89
C ASN A 681 -8.40 -15.01 -30.13
N PRO A 682 -9.05 -15.18 -31.30
CA PRO A 682 -10.27 -14.46 -31.64
C PRO A 682 -11.51 -14.92 -30.84
N VAL A 683 -11.39 -15.97 -30.01
CA VAL A 683 -12.45 -16.43 -29.10
C VAL A 683 -12.46 -15.62 -27.80
N ILE A 684 -11.46 -14.77 -27.54
CA ILE A 684 -11.42 -13.90 -26.37
C ILE A 684 -12.25 -12.63 -26.63
N GLU A 685 -13.35 -12.49 -25.90
CA GLU A 685 -14.18 -11.29 -25.90
C GLU A 685 -13.58 -10.23 -24.95
N PHE A 686 -13.49 -8.98 -25.39
CA PHE A 686 -13.18 -7.85 -24.51
C PHE A 686 -14.45 -7.29 -23.87
N GLN A 687 -14.45 -7.15 -22.54
CA GLN A 687 -15.49 -6.48 -21.78
C GLN A 687 -15.03 -5.10 -21.29
N VAL A 688 -13.75 -4.99 -20.89
CA VAL A 688 -13.11 -3.72 -20.51
C VAL A 688 -11.74 -3.60 -21.20
N PRO A 689 -11.48 -2.52 -21.98
CA PRO A 689 -12.44 -1.50 -22.42
C PRO A 689 -13.54 -2.07 -23.31
N ALA A 690 -14.70 -1.39 -23.35
CA ALA A 690 -15.81 -1.76 -24.21
C ALA A 690 -15.43 -1.62 -25.70
N ALA A 691 -16.02 -2.46 -26.57
CA ALA A 691 -15.63 -2.56 -27.98
C ALA A 691 -15.81 -1.26 -28.81
N ASN A 692 -16.63 -0.31 -28.33
CA ASN A 692 -16.86 1.01 -28.93
C ASN A 692 -15.98 2.13 -28.31
N GLN A 693 -15.15 1.84 -27.31
CA GLN A 693 -14.32 2.81 -26.62
C GLN A 693 -12.85 2.71 -27.07
N THR A 694 -12.20 3.85 -27.35
CA THR A 694 -10.74 3.86 -27.61
C THR A 694 -9.97 3.68 -26.30
N VAL A 695 -8.74 3.16 -26.39
CA VAL A 695 -7.87 2.98 -25.21
C VAL A 695 -7.58 4.34 -24.54
N GLU A 696 -7.37 5.39 -25.34
CA GLU A 696 -7.26 6.77 -24.87
C GLU A 696 -8.48 7.22 -24.07
N ALA A 697 -9.70 7.06 -24.63
CA ALA A 697 -10.94 7.45 -23.95
C ALA A 697 -11.18 6.60 -22.68
N TYR A 698 -10.80 5.32 -22.70
CA TYR A 698 -10.86 4.47 -21.52
C TYR A 698 -9.96 4.98 -20.40
N VAL A 699 -8.66 5.14 -20.67
CA VAL A 699 -7.68 5.59 -19.68
C VAL A 699 -8.00 6.99 -19.14
N ALA A 700 -8.55 7.87 -19.97
CA ALA A 700 -9.02 9.19 -19.57
C ALA A 700 -10.29 9.15 -18.70
N SER A 701 -11.21 8.19 -18.91
CA SER A 701 -12.45 8.05 -18.12
C SER A 701 -12.24 7.57 -16.68
N LEU A 702 -11.06 7.03 -16.35
CA LEU A 702 -10.74 6.50 -15.03
C LEU A 702 -10.16 7.58 -14.09
N PRO A 703 -10.79 7.89 -12.94
CA PRO A 703 -10.29 8.88 -12.00
C PRO A 703 -8.84 8.64 -11.56
N LYS A 704 -8.06 9.70 -11.35
CA LYS A 704 -6.64 9.63 -10.93
C LYS A 704 -6.48 9.53 -9.40
N THR A 705 -7.41 8.87 -8.71
CA THR A 705 -7.50 8.82 -7.24
C THR A 705 -7.03 7.48 -6.66
N ALA A 706 -6.69 7.46 -5.36
CA ALA A 706 -6.30 6.22 -4.67
C ALA A 706 -7.39 5.14 -4.71
N GLY A 707 -8.66 5.52 -4.48
CA GLY A 707 -9.79 4.59 -4.56
C GLY A 707 -10.01 3.97 -5.95
N ALA A 708 -9.44 4.55 -7.02
CA ALA A 708 -9.56 4.04 -8.38
C ALA A 708 -8.30 3.36 -8.92
N ARG A 709 -7.09 3.82 -8.54
CA ARG A 709 -5.83 3.41 -9.20
C ARG A 709 -4.79 2.77 -8.28
N ARG A 710 -5.06 2.59 -6.98
CA ARG A 710 -4.11 1.98 -6.05
C ARG A 710 -3.82 0.51 -6.38
N ALA A 711 -2.54 0.14 -6.34
CA ALA A 711 -2.09 -1.26 -6.29
C ALA A 711 -1.78 -1.70 -4.85
N ASN A 712 -1.76 -0.76 -3.90
CA ASN A 712 -1.37 -0.97 -2.49
C ASN A 712 0.13 -1.26 -2.31
N HIS A 713 0.97 -0.87 -3.28
CA HIS A 713 2.42 -0.94 -3.25
C HIS A 713 3.06 0.39 -2.82
N TRP A 714 2.44 1.05 -1.83
CA TRP A 714 2.80 2.38 -1.34
C TRP A 714 4.23 2.46 -0.79
N ILE A 715 5.01 3.42 -1.31
CA ILE A 715 6.43 3.63 -0.99
C ILE A 715 6.82 5.13 -0.92
N GLY A 716 8.05 5.40 -0.50
CA GLY A 716 8.80 6.62 -0.86
C GLY A 716 8.67 7.85 0.05
N THR A 717 7.85 7.75 1.09
CA THR A 717 7.48 8.80 2.05
C THR A 717 8.55 9.17 3.09
N ALA A 718 9.65 8.42 3.14
CA ALA A 718 10.85 8.71 3.92
C ALA A 718 12.12 8.44 3.07
N LYS A 719 12.07 8.89 1.80
CA LYS A 719 13.08 8.67 0.76
C LYS A 719 14.54 8.66 1.26
N ILE A 720 15.28 7.64 0.83
CA ILE A 720 16.74 7.57 0.96
C ILE A 720 17.45 8.43 -0.09
N GLY A 721 18.54 9.08 0.31
CA GLY A 721 19.41 9.83 -0.60
C GLY A 721 20.67 10.35 0.08
N SER A 722 21.46 11.10 -0.67
CA SER A 722 22.58 11.92 -0.15
C SER A 722 22.23 13.41 -0.06
N ASP A 723 21.12 13.80 -0.68
CA ASP A 723 20.57 15.16 -0.74
C ASP A 723 19.68 15.44 0.49
N SER A 724 20.33 15.75 1.62
CA SER A 724 19.64 15.98 2.91
C SER A 724 18.53 17.01 2.83
N GLY A 725 17.34 16.64 3.32
CA GLY A 725 16.19 17.53 3.46
C GLY A 725 16.43 18.73 4.38
N LEU A 726 17.37 18.64 5.32
CA LEU A 726 17.77 19.78 6.18
C LEU A 726 18.36 20.93 5.37
N THR A 727 18.97 20.62 4.22
CA THR A 727 19.57 21.58 3.29
C THR A 727 18.73 21.81 2.05
N GLY A 728 17.42 21.52 2.12
CA GLY A 728 16.47 21.68 1.00
C GLY A 728 16.53 20.57 -0.05
N GLY A 729 17.22 19.45 0.23
CA GLY A 729 17.17 18.25 -0.60
C GLY A 729 15.89 17.43 -0.42
N THR A 730 15.83 16.25 -1.04
CA THR A 730 14.63 15.40 -1.05
C THR A 730 14.73 14.17 -0.13
N ALA A 731 15.88 13.93 0.49
CA ALA A 731 16.10 12.78 1.36
C ALA A 731 15.66 13.03 2.81
N VAL A 732 14.92 12.08 3.39
CA VAL A 732 14.60 12.01 4.83
C VAL A 732 15.65 11.20 5.57
N VAL A 733 16.19 10.15 4.93
CA VAL A 733 17.23 9.28 5.51
C VAL A 733 18.49 9.23 4.64
N ASP A 734 19.63 9.07 5.32
CA ASP A 734 20.95 8.94 4.71
C ASP A 734 21.19 7.53 4.11
N LEU A 735 22.38 7.31 3.57
CA LEU A 735 22.78 6.03 2.97
C LEU A 735 22.91 4.87 3.96
N ASN A 736 22.83 5.11 5.28
CA ASN A 736 22.75 4.13 6.37
C ASN A 736 21.33 4.03 6.95
N THR A 737 20.34 4.54 6.21
CA THR A 737 18.92 4.67 6.57
C THR A 737 18.66 5.46 7.86
N GLN A 738 19.62 6.28 8.30
CA GLN A 738 19.53 7.14 9.48
C GLN A 738 18.79 8.43 9.15
N VAL A 739 17.84 8.85 9.98
CA VAL A 739 17.07 10.07 9.79
C VAL A 739 17.98 11.28 9.95
N TYR A 740 18.00 12.17 8.94
CA TYR A 740 18.85 13.36 8.97
C TYR A 740 18.55 14.24 10.19
N GLY A 741 19.59 14.74 10.85
CA GLY A 741 19.48 15.51 12.10
C GLY A 741 19.26 14.66 13.35
N THR A 742 19.33 13.33 13.25
CA THR A 742 19.25 12.41 14.39
C THR A 742 20.55 11.61 14.57
N GLU A 743 20.83 11.17 15.80
CA GLU A 743 22.01 10.33 16.10
C GLU A 743 21.76 8.83 15.92
N ASN A 744 20.52 8.39 16.13
CA ASN A 744 20.20 6.98 16.40
C ASN A 744 18.76 6.58 16.03
N ILE A 745 18.09 7.34 15.15
CA ILE A 745 16.79 6.98 14.57
C ILE A 745 17.03 6.55 13.11
N HIS A 746 16.54 5.38 12.72
CA HIS A 746 16.60 4.85 11.36
C HIS A 746 15.21 4.50 10.84
N VAL A 747 15.03 4.42 9.51
CA VAL A 747 13.80 3.93 8.88
C VAL A 747 14.13 2.76 7.95
N VAL A 748 13.47 1.61 8.13
CA VAL A 748 13.74 0.38 7.36
C VAL A 748 12.41 -0.28 6.99
N ASP A 749 11.77 0.26 5.96
CA ASP A 749 10.58 -0.30 5.29
C ASP A 749 10.37 0.33 3.89
N ALA A 750 9.19 0.13 3.31
CA ALA A 750 8.75 0.65 2.01
C ALA A 750 8.90 2.18 1.83
N SER A 751 8.83 2.95 2.92
CA SER A 751 8.95 4.41 2.91
C SER A 751 10.26 4.95 2.32
N ILE A 752 11.36 4.19 2.35
CA ILE A 752 12.67 4.74 1.93
C ILE A 752 12.94 4.69 0.41
N PHE A 753 12.11 3.99 -0.37
CA PHE A 753 12.36 3.75 -1.81
C PHE A 753 12.23 5.04 -2.66
N PRO A 754 13.24 5.44 -3.47
CA PRO A 754 13.15 6.68 -4.27
C PRO A 754 12.11 6.68 -5.41
N GLY A 755 11.64 5.51 -5.84
CA GLY A 755 10.66 5.35 -6.92
C GLY A 755 10.22 3.90 -7.08
N MET A 756 9.21 3.67 -7.93
CA MET A 756 8.65 2.33 -8.14
C MET A 756 9.67 1.36 -8.73
N VAL A 757 9.43 0.08 -8.46
CA VAL A 757 10.18 -1.07 -9.00
C VAL A 757 9.35 -1.78 -10.08
N THR A 758 9.88 -2.86 -10.66
CA THR A 758 9.26 -3.62 -11.76
C THR A 758 8.09 -4.49 -11.31
N THR A 759 8.08 -4.93 -10.05
CA THR A 759 7.13 -5.96 -9.57
C THR A 759 6.55 -5.63 -8.19
N ASN A 760 5.68 -6.49 -7.63
CA ASN A 760 5.20 -6.34 -6.25
C ASN A 760 6.39 -6.22 -5.26
N PRO A 761 6.40 -5.25 -4.32
CA PRO A 761 7.64 -4.79 -3.68
C PRO A 761 8.12 -5.62 -2.48
N THR A 762 7.34 -6.62 -2.02
CA THR A 762 7.61 -7.30 -0.73
C THR A 762 9.01 -7.91 -0.64
N SER A 763 9.52 -8.52 -1.71
CA SER A 763 10.88 -9.07 -1.75
C SER A 763 11.96 -7.99 -1.74
N TYR A 764 11.75 -6.86 -2.41
CA TYR A 764 12.67 -5.72 -2.41
C TYR A 764 12.76 -5.11 -1.00
N ILE A 765 11.64 -5.00 -0.28
CA ILE A 765 11.62 -4.47 1.09
C ILE A 765 12.43 -5.39 2.03
N VAL A 766 12.33 -6.71 1.87
CA VAL A 766 13.10 -7.70 2.65
C VAL A 766 14.60 -7.63 2.30
N VAL A 767 14.97 -7.45 1.03
CA VAL A 767 16.36 -7.21 0.57
C VAL A 767 16.91 -5.89 1.11
N VAL A 768 16.11 -4.82 1.08
CA VAL A 768 16.45 -3.52 1.66
C VAL A 768 16.70 -3.63 3.17
N ALA A 769 15.89 -4.42 3.90
CA ALA A 769 16.09 -4.66 5.32
C ALA A 769 17.37 -5.47 5.65
N GLU A 770 17.69 -6.50 4.86
CA GLU A 770 18.95 -7.26 4.96
C GLU A 770 20.19 -6.41 4.65
N HIS A 771 20.08 -5.41 3.76
CA HIS A 771 21.17 -4.47 3.46
C HIS A 771 21.29 -3.36 4.52
N ALA A 772 20.15 -2.81 4.97
CA ALA A 772 20.08 -1.82 6.05
C ALA A 772 20.69 -2.36 7.35
N ALA A 773 20.30 -3.57 7.77
CA ALA A 773 20.83 -4.21 8.97
C ALA A 773 22.37 -4.29 8.96
N ALA A 774 22.97 -4.67 7.81
CA ALA A 774 24.42 -4.74 7.67
C ALA A 774 25.10 -3.36 7.83
N LYS A 775 24.54 -2.31 7.23
CA LYS A 775 25.04 -0.93 7.37
C LYS A 775 24.91 -0.41 8.80
N ILE A 776 23.74 -0.60 9.42
CA ILE A 776 23.45 -0.18 10.79
C ILE A 776 24.42 -0.85 11.78
N LEU A 777 24.66 -2.17 11.63
CA LEU A 777 25.65 -2.88 12.46
C LEU A 777 27.07 -2.35 12.24
N ALA A 778 27.47 -2.06 10.99
CA ALA A 778 28.79 -1.52 10.68
C ALA A 778 29.07 -0.17 11.38
N LEU A 779 28.07 0.72 11.48
CA LEU A 779 28.19 1.98 12.23
C LEU A 779 28.57 1.79 13.71
N GLY A 780 28.31 0.62 14.30
CA GLY A 780 28.68 0.30 15.69
C GLY A 780 30.17 -0.03 15.89
N ASN A 781 30.90 -0.36 14.82
CA ASN A 781 32.31 -0.73 14.89
C ASN A 781 33.26 0.47 14.71
N SER A 782 32.77 1.56 14.09
CA SER A 782 33.57 2.75 13.75
C SER A 782 34.07 3.55 14.96
N SER A 783 33.45 3.41 16.13
CA SER A 783 33.73 4.18 17.35
C SER A 783 34.80 3.57 18.26
N GLY A 784 35.35 2.40 17.92
CA GLY A 784 36.44 1.75 18.67
C GLY A 784 37.85 2.28 18.37
N GLY A 785 38.00 3.17 17.38
CA GLY A 785 39.29 3.63 16.85
C GLY A 785 40.00 4.71 17.66
N GLY A 786 40.13 4.56 18.99
CA GLY A 786 40.71 5.59 19.86
C GLY A 786 41.65 5.04 20.94
N SER A 787 42.96 5.08 20.70
CA SER A 787 43.96 5.09 21.78
C SER A 787 45.35 5.60 21.34
N SER A 788 46.01 6.26 22.29
CA SER A 788 47.47 6.36 22.49
C SER A 788 48.38 6.71 21.30
N SER A 789 48.88 7.94 21.32
CA SER A 789 50.25 8.22 20.91
C SER A 789 51.25 7.52 21.85
N SER A 790 52.12 6.68 21.29
CA SER A 790 53.42 6.30 21.86
C SER A 790 54.36 5.94 20.71
N GLY A 791 55.68 6.14 20.88
CA GLY A 791 56.64 6.17 19.77
C GLY A 791 57.79 5.18 19.87
N ALA A 792 58.64 5.23 18.85
CA ALA A 792 59.88 4.47 18.65
C ALA A 792 59.74 2.95 18.39
N GLY A 793 60.73 2.38 17.68
CA GLY A 793 60.92 0.92 17.56
C GLY A 793 60.73 0.30 16.17
N LYS A 794 61.67 0.56 15.24
CA LYS A 794 62.00 -0.41 14.18
C LYS A 794 63.19 -1.23 14.69
N PRO A 795 63.17 -2.57 14.62
CA PRO A 795 64.03 -3.24 13.63
C PRO A 795 63.34 -4.44 12.95
N THR A 796 64.12 -5.37 12.40
CA THR A 796 63.75 -6.32 11.34
C THR A 796 63.80 -7.80 11.73
N SER A 797 63.45 -8.66 10.77
CA SER A 797 64.02 -10.00 10.50
C SER A 797 63.70 -11.21 11.41
N SER A 798 62.66 -11.95 10.97
CA SER A 798 62.70 -13.38 10.52
C SER A 798 63.13 -14.55 11.43
N ALA A 799 62.31 -15.62 11.36
CA ALA A 799 62.59 -17.05 11.60
C ALA A 799 62.82 -17.50 13.07
N LYS A 800 62.33 -18.67 13.54
CA LYS A 800 61.89 -19.91 12.84
C LYS A 800 60.56 -20.46 13.41
N SER A 801 59.92 -21.36 12.68
CA SER A 801 58.87 -22.26 13.21
C SER A 801 59.43 -23.66 13.51
N THR A 802 58.75 -24.41 14.37
CA THR A 802 58.97 -25.84 14.64
C THR A 802 57.63 -26.60 14.63
N SER A 803 57.68 -27.93 14.52
CA SER A 803 56.60 -28.76 13.96
C SER A 803 55.93 -29.72 14.94
N ALA A 804 54.60 -29.87 14.83
CA ALA A 804 53.84 -31.11 14.98
C ALA A 804 52.34 -30.83 14.67
N ALA A 805 51.46 -31.78 14.37
CA ALA A 805 51.52 -33.05 13.63
C ALA A 805 50.06 -33.50 13.39
N LYS A 806 49.81 -34.50 12.53
CA LYS A 806 48.46 -34.88 12.04
C LYS A 806 48.02 -36.26 12.58
N PRO A 807 46.69 -36.52 12.65
CA PRO A 807 46.14 -37.73 12.02
C PRO A 807 44.88 -37.38 11.16
N THR A 808 44.47 -38.00 10.04
CA THR A 808 44.31 -39.41 9.60
C THR A 808 43.30 -40.20 10.45
N SER A 809 42.32 -40.95 9.91
CA SER A 809 41.85 -41.22 8.54
C SER A 809 40.35 -41.62 8.61
N VAL A 810 39.57 -41.88 7.54
CA VAL A 810 39.49 -43.11 6.70
C VAL A 810 38.48 -42.86 5.55
N LYS A 811 38.54 -43.63 4.45
CA LYS A 811 37.51 -43.70 3.39
C LYS A 811 36.73 -45.01 3.44
N THR A 812 35.48 -45.00 2.99
CA THR A 812 34.81 -46.14 2.32
C THR A 812 34.04 -45.64 1.09
N SER A 813 33.71 -46.54 0.16
CA SER A 813 33.15 -46.24 -1.16
C SER A 813 31.82 -46.97 -1.41
N ASN A 814 31.05 -46.54 -2.42
CA ASN A 814 30.74 -47.35 -3.62
C ASN A 814 29.81 -46.60 -4.61
N THR A 815 29.87 -46.98 -5.89
CA THR A 815 29.03 -46.51 -7.01
C THR A 815 28.69 -47.68 -7.95
N PRO A 816 27.64 -47.56 -8.78
CA PRO A 816 27.76 -47.98 -10.19
C PRO A 816 27.03 -47.05 -11.20
N VAL A 817 27.64 -46.84 -12.39
CA VAL A 817 27.25 -45.91 -13.51
C VAL A 817 28.02 -46.34 -14.80
N PRO A 818 27.60 -46.12 -16.09
CA PRO A 818 26.34 -45.66 -16.73
C PRO A 818 25.73 -46.75 -17.68
N PRO A 819 24.89 -46.40 -18.70
CA PRO A 819 25.44 -46.19 -20.06
C PRO A 819 24.90 -44.91 -20.78
N LYS A 820 25.77 -44.03 -21.32
CA LYS A 820 26.16 -43.83 -22.77
C LYS A 820 25.08 -43.17 -23.67
N SER A 821 25.37 -42.31 -24.67
CA SER A 821 26.58 -41.59 -25.17
C SER A 821 26.18 -40.72 -26.41
N SER A 822 26.89 -39.70 -26.93
CA SER A 822 28.20 -39.08 -26.60
C SER A 822 28.12 -37.51 -26.60
N THR A 823 28.77 -36.62 -27.36
CA THR A 823 29.70 -36.64 -28.54
C THR A 823 30.71 -35.44 -28.46
N ALA A 824 31.18 -34.84 -29.57
CA ALA A 824 32.33 -33.92 -29.63
C ALA A 824 31.99 -32.43 -29.97
N PRO A 825 32.86 -31.45 -29.64
CA PRO A 825 32.71 -30.03 -29.99
C PRO A 825 33.52 -29.59 -31.24
N VAL A 826 33.08 -28.51 -31.91
CA VAL A 826 33.77 -27.90 -33.07
C VAL A 826 33.89 -26.38 -32.91
N LYS A 827 34.87 -25.75 -33.58
CA LYS A 827 35.31 -24.36 -33.40
C LYS A 827 34.64 -23.36 -34.37
N SER A 828 34.47 -22.12 -33.90
CA SER A 828 34.59 -20.88 -34.69
C SER A 828 34.97 -19.73 -33.73
N SER A 829 36.17 -19.13 -33.76
CA SER A 829 36.75 -18.23 -34.78
C SER A 829 36.08 -16.85 -34.84
N ALA A 830 36.53 -15.92 -34.00
CA ALA A 830 36.14 -14.51 -34.03
C ALA A 830 37.21 -13.64 -34.73
N VAL A 831 36.79 -12.64 -35.50
CA VAL A 831 37.65 -11.69 -36.22
C VAL A 831 37.61 -10.33 -35.49
N PRO A 832 38.75 -9.64 -35.28
CA PRO A 832 38.78 -8.41 -34.50
C PRO A 832 38.36 -7.17 -35.31
N VAL A 833 37.47 -6.35 -34.74
CA VAL A 833 37.17 -5.00 -35.23
C VAL A 833 37.99 -3.99 -34.43
N LYS A 834 38.72 -3.11 -35.11
CA LYS A 834 39.53 -2.05 -34.49
C LYS A 834 38.64 -0.91 -34.00
N SER A 835 38.88 -0.40 -32.79
CA SER A 835 38.40 0.91 -32.35
C SER A 835 39.54 1.93 -32.40
N SER A 836 39.24 3.16 -32.80
CA SER A 836 40.19 4.28 -32.89
C SER A 836 39.80 5.39 -31.92
N ALA A 837 40.25 5.29 -30.67
CA ALA A 837 40.06 6.34 -29.67
C ALA A 837 41.16 7.41 -29.77
N LYS A 838 40.77 8.68 -29.81
CA LYS A 838 41.68 9.83 -29.77
C LYS A 838 41.93 10.22 -28.29
N PRO A 839 43.16 10.57 -27.87
CA PRO A 839 43.41 10.95 -26.48
C PRO A 839 42.64 12.21 -26.06
N ALA A 840 42.18 12.24 -24.81
CA ALA A 840 41.56 13.41 -24.19
C ALA A 840 42.61 14.23 -23.41
N THR A 841 42.55 15.56 -23.54
CA THR A 841 43.45 16.50 -22.86
C THR A 841 43.05 16.66 -21.38
N PRO A 842 43.99 16.67 -20.41
CA PRO A 842 43.66 16.89 -19.00
C PRO A 842 43.19 18.33 -18.72
N THR A 843 42.13 18.46 -17.93
CA THR A 843 41.63 19.75 -17.41
C THR A 843 42.59 20.30 -16.34
N PRO A 844 42.94 21.60 -16.33
CA PRO A 844 43.84 22.16 -15.33
C PRO A 844 43.22 22.17 -13.93
N THR A 845 43.95 21.61 -12.96
CA THR A 845 43.66 21.77 -11.53
C THR A 845 43.84 23.23 -11.12
N LYS A 846 42.77 23.86 -10.64
CA LYS A 846 42.81 25.24 -10.13
C LYS A 846 43.62 25.27 -8.82
N ALA A 847 44.42 26.32 -8.65
CA ALA A 847 45.22 26.52 -7.44
C ALA A 847 44.34 26.68 -6.17
N PRO A 848 44.86 26.39 -4.96
CA PRO A 848 44.15 26.68 -3.72
C PRO A 848 43.91 28.18 -3.51
N VAL A 849 42.78 28.53 -2.91
CA VAL A 849 42.39 29.90 -2.58
C VAL A 849 43.22 30.42 -1.39
N PRO A 850 43.83 31.62 -1.49
CA PRO A 850 44.58 32.23 -0.39
C PRO A 850 43.74 32.48 0.87
N ALA A 851 44.43 32.70 1.99
CA ALA A 851 43.83 33.19 3.23
C ALA A 851 42.93 34.41 2.97
N TRP A 852 41.76 34.44 3.63
CA TRP A 852 40.76 35.51 3.57
C TRP A 852 40.15 35.81 2.19
N SER A 853 40.48 35.03 1.15
CA SER A 853 39.93 35.19 -0.20
C SER A 853 38.63 34.39 -0.40
N GLN A 854 37.85 34.75 -1.42
CA GLN A 854 36.59 34.07 -1.74
C GLN A 854 36.85 32.67 -2.31
N CYS A 855 36.16 31.66 -1.75
CA CYS A 855 36.23 30.24 -2.09
C CYS A 855 34.87 29.63 -2.46
N GLY A 856 33.81 30.43 -2.52
CA GLY A 856 32.47 29.96 -2.86
C GLY A 856 31.42 31.07 -2.87
N GLY A 857 30.18 30.67 -3.16
CA GLY A 857 29.03 31.57 -3.33
C GLY A 857 28.32 31.34 -4.67
N THR A 858 27.05 31.72 -4.76
CA THR A 858 26.25 31.64 -5.99
C THR A 858 26.89 32.47 -7.09
N GLY A 859 27.21 31.82 -8.22
CA GLY A 859 27.92 32.45 -9.35
C GLY A 859 29.46 32.41 -9.26
N TYR A 860 30.05 31.95 -8.15
CA TYR A 860 31.51 31.83 -8.03
C TYR A 860 32.06 30.65 -8.84
N THR A 861 32.97 30.94 -9.78
CA THR A 861 33.57 29.95 -10.71
C THR A 861 35.03 29.62 -10.42
N GLY A 862 35.58 30.07 -9.29
CA GLY A 862 36.99 29.89 -8.93
C GLY A 862 37.35 28.49 -8.41
N SER A 863 38.13 28.44 -7.33
CA SER A 863 38.53 27.21 -6.64
C SER A 863 37.83 27.12 -5.28
N THR A 864 37.40 25.93 -4.86
CA THR A 864 36.69 25.75 -3.58
C THR A 864 37.59 25.24 -2.45
N THR A 865 38.86 24.94 -2.75
CA THR A 865 39.85 24.44 -1.79
C THR A 865 40.71 25.60 -1.29
N CYS A 866 40.75 25.83 0.02
CA CYS A 866 41.62 26.82 0.64
C CYS A 866 43.08 26.34 0.77
N VAL A 867 44.01 27.27 0.97
CA VAL A 867 45.37 26.95 1.43
C VAL A 867 45.37 26.20 2.77
N THR A 868 46.39 25.38 3.02
CA THR A 868 46.55 24.59 4.24
C THR A 868 46.46 25.46 5.51
N GLY A 869 45.70 24.99 6.50
CA GLY A 869 45.42 25.74 7.74
C GLY A 869 44.16 26.62 7.67
N TYR A 870 43.52 26.73 6.51
CA TYR A 870 42.27 27.46 6.31
C TYR A 870 41.17 26.54 5.75
N LYS A 871 39.93 26.86 6.09
CA LYS A 871 38.69 26.18 5.65
C LYS A 871 37.76 27.18 4.96
N CYS A 872 37.01 26.72 3.96
CA CYS A 872 36.03 27.55 3.28
C CYS A 872 34.75 27.62 4.13
N VAL A 873 34.40 28.80 4.63
CA VAL A 873 33.19 29.04 5.44
C VAL A 873 32.22 29.92 4.67
N VAL A 874 30.95 29.49 4.61
CA VAL A 874 29.86 30.26 4.00
C VAL A 874 29.56 31.47 4.89
N ASN A 875 29.58 32.67 4.31
CA ASN A 875 29.14 33.90 4.96
C ASN A 875 27.67 34.18 4.60
N ASN A 876 27.33 34.07 3.32
CA ASN A 876 25.97 34.20 2.79
C ASN A 876 25.84 33.49 1.43
N ALA A 877 24.65 33.49 0.83
CA ALA A 877 24.35 32.78 -0.42
C ALA A 877 25.27 33.15 -1.61
N TYR A 878 25.88 34.34 -1.61
CA TYR A 878 26.75 34.83 -2.69
C TYR A 878 28.24 34.83 -2.33
N PHE A 879 28.61 34.51 -1.08
CA PHE A 879 29.98 34.63 -0.60
C PHE A 879 30.36 33.58 0.45
N SER A 880 31.44 32.85 0.19
CA SER A 880 32.16 31.99 1.13
C SER A 880 33.64 32.35 1.13
N GLN A 881 34.28 32.34 2.29
CA GLN A 881 35.63 32.86 2.51
C GLN A 881 36.55 31.82 3.16
N CYS A 882 37.84 31.81 2.76
CA CYS A 882 38.85 31.02 3.47
C CYS A 882 39.20 31.68 4.80
N VAL A 883 38.81 31.06 5.92
CA VAL A 883 39.13 31.49 7.29
C VAL A 883 39.98 30.42 7.98
N PRO A 884 40.77 30.75 9.03
CA PRO A 884 41.55 29.77 9.78
C PRO A 884 40.69 28.60 10.29
N ASN A 885 41.32 27.43 10.41
CA ASN A 885 40.70 26.18 10.89
C ASN A 885 40.21 26.25 12.33
#